data_AF-A0A8C9DLA1-F1
#
_entry.id   AF-A0A8C9DLA1-F1
#
_cell.length_a   1.000
_cell.length_b   1.000
_cell.length_c   1.000
_cell.angle_alpha   90.00
_cell.angle_beta   90.00
_cell.angle_gamma   90.00
#
_symmetry.space_group_name_H-M   'P 1'
#
loop_
_entity.id
_entity.type
_entity.pdbx_description
1 polymer ?
#
loop_
_entity_poly.entity_id
_entity_poly.type
_entity_poly.pdbx_seq_one_letter_code
_entity_poly.pdbx_strand_id
1 'polypeptide(L)'
;MGIRGLMSFVEDHSNEFFTDLKLRDTKIIIDGYALFHRLCFNSNLELRYGGDYDSFADVVQKFFESLFACNIRPYVVLDGGCDISDKKLTTLKDRAREKIQTAHSLSLGGGGYVCPLLIREVFIQVLIKLQVCFVQCFSEADRDIMTLANHWNCPVLSSDSDFCIFDLKTGFCPLNSFQWRNMNTIKGTQYYIPAKCFSLDAFCRHFSNMNKALLPLFAVLCGNDHINLPIMETFLSKARLPLGATNSKGRRHHRVLGLLNWLSHFDNPTEALDNVLKYLPRKDRENVKELLCCSMEEYQQSQVKLQDFFQYGSYVCPDALNLGLPEWVLVALAKGQLSPFISDALVLRRTFLHTQVENMQRPNAHRISQPIRQIIYGLLLNASPHLGNVSWNALPPQPLAFSEVERINKNIKTSIVGAVELVKDHSDLSKLTELSLGRRQILLLETLKVKPTILEPIPTSLKLPIAVSCYWLQHTEAKAKLHHLQALLLGMLMGPLHAIINSPGKEDLQEDGAKVLYEEFQRVKEQTRLGTRLDLDTAHIFCQWQCCLQMGVYLNQLLSTPLPEPDLTRLYNGSLVHGLCQQLLASTSVENLLRMCPKAKQLYEHLFNATRSYAPAELFLPKVKSTSKKKRQKIQGTNWSKNRMGTTSHPGCWYEGSNRFGLLMVENLEEHIEACQLE
;
A
#
# COMPACT_ATOMS: atom_id res chain seq x y z
N MET A 1 -1.23 1.66 -15.09
CA MET A 1 -2.02 2.80 -14.56
C MET A 1 -2.38 3.66 -15.76
N GLY A 2 -3.47 4.42 -15.67
CA GLY A 2 -4.05 5.22 -16.75
C GLY A 2 -4.77 4.46 -17.85
N ILE A 3 -4.74 5.01 -19.06
CA ILE A 3 -5.48 4.58 -20.25
C ILE A 3 -5.16 3.14 -20.67
N ARG A 4 -6.18 2.28 -20.63
CA ARG A 4 -6.06 0.85 -20.86
C ARG A 4 -5.56 0.52 -22.28
N GLY A 5 -4.35 -0.03 -22.36
CA GLY A 5 -3.75 -0.52 -23.61
C GLY A 5 -2.95 0.52 -24.39
N LEU A 6 -2.94 1.79 -23.97
CA LEU A 6 -2.17 2.84 -24.62
C LEU A 6 -0.67 2.63 -24.44
N MET A 7 -0.20 2.38 -23.22
CA MET A 7 1.25 2.22 -22.99
C MET A 7 1.85 1.09 -23.83
N SER A 8 1.18 -0.07 -23.89
CA SER A 8 1.62 -1.20 -24.72
C SER A 8 1.63 -0.84 -26.21
N PHE A 9 0.65 -0.08 -26.68
CA PHE A 9 0.62 0.41 -28.07
C PHE A 9 1.82 1.32 -28.38
N VAL A 10 2.14 2.23 -27.47
CA VAL A 10 3.25 3.18 -27.64
C VAL A 10 4.61 2.45 -27.57
N GLU A 11 4.77 1.50 -26.64
CA GLU A 11 5.97 0.65 -26.54
C GLU A 11 6.19 -0.23 -27.76
N ASP A 12 5.13 -0.78 -28.35
CA ASP A 12 5.18 -1.58 -29.59
C ASP A 12 5.73 -0.79 -30.78
N HIS A 13 5.52 0.53 -30.79
CA HIS A 13 5.99 1.46 -31.83
C HIS A 13 7.15 2.32 -31.30
N SER A 14 7.99 1.74 -30.44
CA SER A 14 8.97 2.55 -29.70
C SER A 14 9.97 3.31 -30.56
N ASN A 15 10.27 2.82 -31.77
CA ASN A 15 11.18 3.48 -32.70
C ASN A 15 10.58 4.73 -33.37
N GLU A 16 9.26 4.88 -33.32
CA GLU A 16 8.54 5.97 -33.99
C GLU A 16 8.20 7.09 -33.00
N PHE A 17 7.86 6.73 -31.76
CA PHE A 17 7.35 7.68 -30.77
C PHE A 17 8.36 8.09 -29.70
N PHE A 18 9.45 7.33 -29.54
CA PHE A 18 10.48 7.62 -28.55
C PHE A 18 11.78 8.08 -29.20
N THR A 19 12.46 8.95 -28.46
CA THR A 19 13.83 9.37 -28.75
C THR A 19 14.75 8.89 -27.64
N ASP A 20 15.93 8.40 -28.01
CA ASP A 20 16.94 8.00 -27.02
C ASP A 20 17.54 9.26 -26.38
N LEU A 21 17.59 9.26 -25.04
CA LEU A 21 18.00 10.40 -24.24
C LEU A 21 19.11 9.99 -23.28
N LYS A 22 20.20 10.76 -23.28
CA LYS A 22 21.31 10.59 -22.34
C LYS A 22 21.12 11.57 -21.19
N LEU A 23 20.35 11.17 -20.19
CA LEU A 23 19.90 12.08 -19.14
C LEU A 23 21.05 12.39 -18.16
N ARG A 24 21.31 13.69 -17.95
CA ARG A 24 22.33 14.24 -17.05
C ARG A 24 22.13 15.76 -16.89
N ASP A 25 22.75 16.36 -15.88
CA ASP A 25 22.83 17.83 -15.67
C ASP A 25 21.47 18.54 -15.80
N THR A 26 20.39 17.93 -15.32
CA THR A 26 19.02 18.42 -15.49
C THR A 26 18.18 18.24 -14.23
N LYS A 27 17.07 18.97 -14.14
CA LYS A 27 15.98 18.63 -13.22
C LYS A 27 15.17 17.48 -13.83
N ILE A 28 14.54 16.69 -12.98
CA ILE A 28 13.53 15.70 -13.40
C ILE A 28 12.39 15.72 -12.38
N ILE A 29 11.16 15.68 -12.88
CA ILE A 29 9.98 15.51 -12.02
C ILE A 29 9.58 14.05 -12.08
N ILE A 30 9.36 13.45 -10.92
CA ILE A 30 9.12 12.02 -10.78
C ILE A 30 7.74 11.85 -10.17
N ASP A 31 6.89 11.08 -10.85
CA ASP A 31 5.69 10.50 -10.27
C ASP A 31 6.10 9.50 -9.19
N GLY A 32 5.86 9.89 -7.94
CA GLY A 32 6.30 9.17 -6.77
C GLY A 32 5.61 7.83 -6.60
N TYR A 33 4.31 7.72 -6.88
CA TYR A 33 3.57 6.46 -6.73
C TYR A 33 3.95 5.46 -7.82
N ALA A 34 4.13 5.91 -9.07
CA ALA A 34 4.64 5.05 -10.14
C ALA A 34 6.08 4.58 -9.85
N LEU A 35 6.96 5.47 -9.39
CA LEU A 35 8.33 5.10 -9.01
C LEU A 35 8.33 4.09 -7.86
N PHE A 36 7.58 4.40 -6.81
CA PHE A 36 7.45 3.58 -5.61
C PHE A 36 7.02 2.13 -5.95
N HIS A 37 5.95 1.97 -6.74
CA HIS A 37 5.48 0.65 -7.17
C HIS A 37 6.50 -0.06 -8.05
N ARG A 38 7.15 0.67 -8.96
CA ARG A 38 8.17 0.12 -9.86
C ARG A 38 9.37 -0.42 -9.09
N LEU A 39 9.92 0.37 -8.16
CA LEU A 39 11.08 -0.03 -7.37
C LEU A 39 10.77 -1.24 -6.48
N CYS A 40 9.55 -1.31 -5.92
CA CYS A 40 9.11 -2.43 -5.12
C CYS A 40 9.05 -3.74 -5.92
N PHE A 41 8.48 -3.71 -7.13
CA PHE A 41 8.19 -4.93 -7.89
C PHE A 41 9.32 -5.37 -8.85
N ASN A 42 10.19 -4.45 -9.29
CA ASN A 42 11.28 -4.77 -10.22
C ASN A 42 12.64 -5.03 -9.56
N SER A 43 12.67 -5.19 -8.23
CA SER A 43 13.92 -5.33 -7.46
C SER A 43 14.08 -6.68 -6.78
N ASN A 44 13.32 -7.70 -7.22
CA ASN A 44 13.37 -9.07 -6.67
C ASN A 44 13.28 -9.08 -5.13
N LEU A 45 12.47 -8.18 -4.57
CA LEU A 45 12.25 -8.10 -3.14
C LEU A 45 11.33 -9.22 -2.68
N GLU A 46 11.56 -9.70 -1.47
CA GLU A 46 10.69 -10.68 -0.84
C GLU A 46 9.46 -9.98 -0.23
N LEU A 47 8.29 -10.25 -0.81
CA LEU A 47 7.03 -9.59 -0.45
C LEU A 47 6.12 -10.45 0.45
N ARG A 48 6.42 -11.76 0.60
CA ARG A 48 5.54 -12.70 1.31
C ARG A 48 5.53 -12.52 2.82
N TYR A 49 6.63 -12.04 3.41
CA TYR A 49 6.82 -11.96 4.87
C TYR A 49 6.45 -10.59 5.47
N GLY A 50 5.64 -9.80 4.76
CA GLY A 50 5.17 -8.50 5.25
C GLY A 50 6.21 -7.38 5.17
N GLY A 51 7.27 -7.55 4.37
CA GLY A 51 8.20 -6.49 3.98
C GLY A 51 9.60 -6.60 4.57
N ASP A 52 10.59 -6.67 3.68
CA ASP A 52 12.00 -6.45 3.99
C ASP A 52 12.35 -4.98 3.70
N TYR A 53 11.98 -4.10 4.65
CA TYR A 53 12.05 -2.65 4.47
C TYR A 53 13.46 -2.11 4.29
N ASP A 54 14.46 -2.79 4.85
CA ASP A 54 15.89 -2.48 4.66
C ASP A 54 16.31 -2.67 3.20
N SER A 55 15.97 -3.82 2.61
CA SER A 55 16.28 -4.13 1.21
C SER A 55 15.55 -3.20 0.24
N PHE A 56 14.32 -2.78 0.56
CA PHE A 56 13.65 -1.74 -0.22
C PHE A 56 14.34 -0.38 -0.08
N ALA A 57 14.70 0.03 1.14
CA ALA A 57 15.41 1.28 1.38
C ALA A 57 16.73 1.36 0.59
N ASP A 58 17.50 0.27 0.55
CA ASP A 58 18.74 0.17 -0.24
C ASP A 58 18.50 0.37 -1.75
N VAL A 59 17.40 -0.19 -2.28
CA VAL A 59 17.02 -0.03 -3.69
C VAL A 59 16.68 1.43 -4.00
N VAL A 60 15.88 2.06 -3.14
CA VAL A 60 15.47 3.47 -3.31
C VAL A 60 16.70 4.38 -3.19
N GLN A 61 17.58 4.10 -2.23
CA GLN A 61 18.83 4.84 -2.07
C GLN A 61 19.71 4.77 -3.32
N LYS A 62 19.97 3.56 -3.83
CA LYS A 62 20.76 3.36 -5.06
C LYS A 62 20.15 4.07 -6.28
N PHE A 63 18.82 4.11 -6.38
CA PHE A 63 18.13 4.82 -7.45
C PHE A 63 18.47 6.31 -7.43
N PHE A 64 18.33 6.98 -6.28
CA PHE A 64 18.62 8.41 -6.15
C PHE A 64 20.13 8.72 -6.22
N GLU A 65 20.98 7.87 -5.65
CA GLU A 65 22.44 7.99 -5.81
C GLU A 65 22.85 7.95 -7.29
N SER A 66 22.19 7.13 -8.11
CA SER A 66 22.44 7.09 -9.56
C SER A 66 22.04 8.39 -10.25
N LEU A 67 20.94 9.03 -9.82
CA LEU A 67 20.55 10.36 -10.31
C LEU A 67 21.58 11.42 -9.93
N PHE A 68 22.00 11.43 -8.66
CA PHE A 68 23.00 12.39 -8.16
C PHE A 68 24.36 12.22 -8.84
N ALA A 69 24.79 10.99 -9.10
CA ALA A 69 26.03 10.70 -9.83
C ALA A 69 26.02 11.28 -11.27
N CYS A 70 24.84 11.45 -11.86
CA CYS A 70 24.65 12.06 -13.18
C CYS A 70 24.31 13.57 -13.10
N ASN A 71 24.46 14.19 -11.92
CA ASN A 71 24.08 15.58 -11.63
C ASN A 71 22.61 15.88 -12.00
N ILE A 72 21.72 14.91 -11.78
CA ILE A 72 20.28 15.07 -11.97
C ILE A 72 19.67 15.49 -10.64
N ARG A 73 18.85 16.54 -10.65
CA ARG A 73 18.10 17.01 -9.47
C ARG A 73 16.66 16.48 -9.49
N PRO A 74 16.33 15.46 -8.68
CA PRO A 74 14.98 14.89 -8.62
C PRO A 74 14.02 15.75 -7.80
N TYR A 75 12.78 15.85 -8.28
CA TYR A 75 11.63 16.38 -7.58
C TYR A 75 10.51 15.36 -7.60
N VAL A 76 10.20 14.77 -6.45
CA VAL A 76 9.19 13.69 -6.36
C VAL A 76 7.83 14.29 -6.01
N VAL A 77 6.79 13.95 -6.76
CA VAL A 77 5.42 14.35 -6.48
C VAL A 77 4.58 13.11 -6.19
N LEU A 78 3.98 13.05 -5.01
CA LEU A 78 3.18 11.91 -4.55
C LEU A 78 1.68 12.23 -4.69
N ASP A 79 0.91 11.26 -5.15
CA ASP A 79 -0.56 11.31 -5.17
C ASP A 79 -1.14 11.37 -3.77
N GLY A 80 -2.08 12.29 -3.56
CA GLY A 80 -2.94 12.36 -2.38
C GLY A 80 -4.06 11.33 -2.40
N GLY A 81 -4.85 11.29 -1.33
CA GLY A 81 -5.98 10.36 -1.20
C GLY A 81 -7.36 10.99 -1.43
N CYS A 82 -7.46 12.32 -1.46
CA CYS A 82 -8.75 13.02 -1.49
C CYS A 82 -9.31 13.18 -2.92
N ASP A 83 -9.96 12.13 -3.43
CA ASP A 83 -10.89 12.25 -4.57
C ASP A 83 -12.31 12.57 -4.07
N ILE A 84 -12.62 13.86 -3.96
CA ILE A 84 -13.93 14.37 -3.50
C ILE A 84 -15.07 13.97 -4.46
N SER A 85 -14.74 13.73 -5.73
CA SER A 85 -15.73 13.46 -6.77
C SER A 85 -16.23 12.02 -6.78
N ASP A 86 -15.61 11.13 -6.00
CA ASP A 86 -15.86 9.69 -5.96
C ASP A 86 -15.77 8.97 -7.33
N LYS A 87 -15.28 9.65 -8.37
CA LYS A 87 -15.19 9.10 -9.73
C LYS A 87 -14.31 7.86 -9.78
N LYS A 88 -13.21 7.82 -9.01
CA LYS A 88 -12.31 6.66 -8.95
C LYS A 88 -12.72 5.61 -7.92
N LEU A 89 -13.81 5.81 -7.16
CA LEU A 89 -14.19 4.92 -6.07
C LEU A 89 -14.41 3.46 -6.54
N THR A 90 -15.03 3.27 -7.70
CA THR A 90 -15.25 1.95 -8.31
C THR A 90 -13.91 1.29 -8.67
N THR A 91 -13.04 2.02 -9.36
CA THR A 91 -11.69 1.58 -9.73
C THR A 91 -10.84 1.24 -8.50
N LEU A 92 -10.93 2.03 -7.42
CA LEU A 92 -10.25 1.77 -6.16
C LEU A 92 -10.76 0.49 -5.49
N LYS A 93 -12.08 0.25 -5.49
CA LYS A 93 -12.69 -1.01 -5.00
C LYS A 93 -12.24 -2.22 -5.81
N ASP A 94 -12.17 -2.10 -7.13
CA ASP A 94 -11.71 -3.18 -8.01
C ASP A 94 -10.22 -3.49 -7.79
N ARG A 95 -9.36 -2.46 -7.73
CA ARG A 95 -7.94 -2.60 -7.38
C ARG A 95 -7.76 -3.22 -5.99
N ALA A 96 -8.58 -2.85 -5.02
CA ALA A 96 -8.55 -3.46 -3.68
C ALA A 96 -8.91 -4.95 -3.74
N ARG A 97 -9.92 -5.34 -4.53
CA ARG A 97 -10.31 -6.75 -4.72
C ARG A 97 -9.20 -7.55 -5.41
N GLU A 98 -8.58 -7.01 -6.46
CA GLU A 98 -7.44 -7.63 -7.15
C GLU A 98 -6.24 -7.81 -6.20
N LYS A 99 -5.94 -6.82 -5.37
CA LYS A 99 -4.88 -6.91 -4.34
C LYS A 99 -5.18 -8.02 -3.32
N ILE A 100 -6.43 -8.19 -2.89
CA ILE A 100 -6.84 -9.29 -2.00
C ILE A 100 -6.64 -10.65 -2.68
N GLN A 101 -7.03 -10.80 -3.94
CA GLN A 101 -6.82 -12.04 -4.67
C GLN A 101 -5.33 -12.35 -4.85
N THR A 102 -4.53 -11.33 -5.15
CA THR A 102 -3.07 -11.44 -5.30
C THR A 102 -2.38 -11.81 -3.99
N ALA A 103 -2.78 -11.17 -2.88
CA ALA A 103 -2.28 -11.50 -1.54
C ALA A 103 -2.62 -12.94 -1.14
N HIS A 104 -3.80 -13.43 -1.53
CA HIS A 104 -4.18 -14.82 -1.30
C HIS A 104 -3.34 -15.79 -2.13
N SER A 105 -3.10 -15.47 -3.40
CA SER A 105 -2.21 -16.26 -4.27
C SER A 105 -0.81 -16.37 -3.66
N LEU A 106 -0.23 -15.23 -3.25
CA LEU A 106 1.08 -15.17 -2.59
C LEU A 106 1.14 -15.99 -1.30
N SER A 107 0.07 -15.98 -0.50
CA SER A 107 0.03 -16.73 0.75
C SER A 107 0.02 -18.24 0.55
N LEU A 108 -0.40 -18.72 -0.62
CA LEU A 108 -0.36 -20.12 -1.04
C LEU A 108 0.91 -20.51 -1.83
N GLY A 109 1.85 -19.57 -2.02
CA GLY A 109 3.05 -19.79 -2.84
C GLY A 109 2.83 -19.58 -4.34
N GLY A 110 1.69 -19.00 -4.73
CA GLY A 110 1.44 -18.55 -6.09
C GLY A 110 2.18 -17.24 -6.43
N GLY A 111 2.08 -16.82 -7.70
CA GLY A 111 2.66 -15.55 -8.17
C GLY A 111 1.81 -14.33 -7.83
N GLY A 112 2.41 -13.15 -7.90
CA GLY A 112 1.74 -11.87 -7.67
C GLY A 112 2.63 -10.82 -7.04
N TYR A 113 2.13 -9.58 -6.96
CA TYR A 113 2.83 -8.47 -6.32
C TYR A 113 1.88 -7.71 -5.39
N VAL A 114 2.23 -7.64 -4.11
CA VAL A 114 1.51 -6.86 -3.10
C VAL A 114 2.53 -6.06 -2.31
N CYS A 115 2.33 -4.74 -2.27
CA CYS A 115 3.18 -3.86 -1.49
C CYS A 115 3.03 -4.17 0.01
N PRO A 116 4.15 -4.28 0.77
CA PRO A 116 4.10 -4.37 2.22
C PRO A 116 3.41 -3.15 2.85
N LEU A 117 2.98 -3.24 4.11
CA LEU A 117 2.11 -2.22 4.70
C LEU A 117 2.78 -0.85 4.88
N LEU A 118 4.02 -0.82 5.36
CA LEU A 118 4.74 0.40 5.79
C LEU A 118 5.70 0.96 4.73
N ILE A 119 5.64 0.39 3.53
CA ILE A 119 6.59 0.65 2.45
C ILE A 119 6.55 2.12 1.97
N ARG A 120 5.38 2.78 2.09
CA ARG A 120 5.18 4.19 1.72
C ARG A 120 5.91 5.09 2.70
N GLU A 121 5.77 4.81 3.98
CA GLU A 121 6.46 5.53 5.07
C GLU A 121 7.97 5.33 4.95
N VAL A 122 8.42 4.11 4.65
CA VAL A 122 9.84 3.81 4.38
C VAL A 122 10.35 4.60 3.18
N PHE A 123 9.58 4.69 2.10
CA PHE A 123 9.94 5.51 0.94
C PHE A 123 10.15 6.98 1.33
N ILE A 124 9.19 7.57 2.07
CA ILE A 124 9.33 8.95 2.57
C ILE A 124 10.55 9.12 3.47
N GLN A 125 10.80 8.20 4.41
CA GLN A 125 11.97 8.29 5.30
C GLN A 125 13.29 8.27 4.50
N VAL A 126 13.37 7.50 3.42
CA VAL A 126 14.54 7.50 2.53
C VAL A 126 14.66 8.82 1.78
N LEU A 127 13.57 9.38 1.24
CA LEU A 127 13.59 10.70 0.59
C LEU A 127 14.10 11.79 1.53
N ILE A 128 13.61 11.82 2.77
CA ILE A 128 14.03 12.76 3.81
C ILE A 128 15.52 12.58 4.13
N LYS A 129 15.97 11.33 4.33
CA LYS A 129 17.37 11.01 4.65
C LYS A 129 18.33 11.45 3.55
N LEU A 130 17.94 11.29 2.29
CA LEU A 130 18.74 11.69 1.12
C LEU A 130 18.54 13.16 0.73
N GLN A 131 17.71 13.91 1.48
CA GLN A 131 17.36 15.30 1.19
C GLN A 131 16.80 15.51 -0.24
N VAL A 132 16.08 14.50 -0.74
CA VAL A 132 15.36 14.62 -2.03
C VAL A 132 14.15 15.52 -1.83
N CYS A 133 14.00 16.54 -2.69
CA CYS A 133 12.82 17.40 -2.66
C CYS A 133 11.58 16.60 -3.06
N PHE A 134 10.56 16.57 -2.21
CA PHE A 134 9.28 15.96 -2.55
C PHE A 134 8.09 16.76 -2.01
N VAL A 135 6.93 16.56 -2.62
CA VAL A 135 5.64 17.11 -2.18
C VAL A 135 4.57 16.02 -2.30
N GLN A 136 3.63 16.05 -1.38
CA GLN A 136 2.46 15.18 -1.36
C GLN A 136 1.25 16.03 -1.75
N CYS A 137 0.65 15.74 -2.91
CA CYS A 137 -0.53 16.44 -3.39
C CYS A 137 -1.74 16.15 -2.49
N PHE A 138 -2.70 17.06 -2.48
CA PHE A 138 -3.95 16.90 -1.73
C PHE A 138 -4.86 15.85 -2.40
N SER A 139 -4.95 15.92 -3.72
CA SER A 139 -5.63 14.99 -4.62
C SER A 139 -4.59 14.34 -5.55
N GLU A 140 -4.98 13.99 -6.77
CA GLU A 140 -4.10 13.41 -7.79
C GLU A 140 -2.98 14.36 -8.23
N ALA A 141 -1.80 13.81 -8.46
CA ALA A 141 -0.60 14.56 -8.80
C ALA A 141 -0.40 14.79 -10.30
N ASP A 142 -1.09 14.07 -11.19
CA ASP A 142 -0.80 14.05 -12.62
C ASP A 142 -0.80 15.45 -13.26
N ARG A 143 -1.84 16.25 -12.97
CA ARG A 143 -1.96 17.64 -13.45
C ARG A 143 -0.88 18.54 -12.88
N ASP A 144 -0.56 18.36 -11.60
CA ASP A 144 0.43 19.15 -10.89
C ASP A 144 1.84 18.86 -11.43
N ILE A 145 2.13 17.58 -11.69
CA ILE A 145 3.37 17.11 -12.34
C ILE A 145 3.51 17.74 -13.73
N MET A 146 2.47 17.64 -14.57
CA MET A 146 2.49 18.21 -15.91
C MET A 146 2.73 19.73 -15.89
N THR A 147 2.02 20.43 -15.01
CA THR A 147 2.11 21.90 -14.89
C THR A 147 3.51 22.32 -14.44
N LEU A 148 4.07 21.64 -13.44
CA LEU A 148 5.42 21.90 -12.94
C LEU A 148 6.50 21.59 -13.99
N ALA A 149 6.35 20.49 -14.73
CA ALA A 149 7.28 20.08 -15.79
C ALA A 149 7.36 21.10 -16.91
N ASN A 150 6.20 21.60 -17.34
CA ASN A 150 6.11 22.62 -18.39
C ASN A 150 6.58 24.00 -17.93
N HIS A 151 6.51 24.28 -16.62
CA HIS A 151 7.02 25.52 -16.04
C HIS A 151 8.55 25.51 -15.93
N TRP A 152 9.14 24.39 -15.50
CA TRP A 152 10.60 24.23 -15.36
C TRP A 152 11.31 23.73 -16.62
N ASN A 153 10.56 23.39 -17.68
CA ASN A 153 11.06 22.77 -18.90
C ASN A 153 11.96 21.55 -18.59
N CYS A 154 11.40 20.58 -17.86
CA CYS A 154 12.13 19.37 -17.48
C CYS A 154 11.30 18.10 -17.69
N PRO A 155 11.94 16.95 -18.03
CA PRO A 155 11.24 15.72 -18.32
C PRO A 155 10.51 15.15 -17.10
N VAL A 156 9.42 14.42 -17.37
CA VAL A 156 8.64 13.69 -16.37
C VAL A 156 9.04 12.21 -16.40
N LEU A 157 9.25 11.60 -15.24
CA LEU A 157 9.48 10.17 -15.08
C LEU A 157 8.26 9.51 -14.42
N SER A 158 7.56 8.65 -15.16
CA SER A 158 6.38 7.91 -14.67
C SER A 158 6.23 6.57 -15.42
N SER A 159 5.28 5.74 -14.99
CA SER A 159 4.75 4.59 -15.75
C SER A 159 3.30 4.78 -16.18
N ASP A 160 2.71 5.94 -15.88
CA ASP A 160 1.33 6.22 -16.26
C ASP A 160 1.23 6.63 -17.74
N SER A 161 0.30 6.00 -18.44
CA SER A 161 0.00 6.32 -19.83
C SER A 161 -0.75 7.64 -20.01
N ASP A 162 -1.31 8.23 -18.95
CA ASP A 162 -1.91 9.57 -19.01
C ASP A 162 -0.87 10.64 -19.39
N PHE A 163 0.42 10.42 -19.09
CA PHE A 163 1.53 11.25 -19.57
C PHE A 163 1.82 11.17 -21.07
N CYS A 164 1.19 10.24 -21.80
CA CYS A 164 1.20 10.25 -23.26
C CYS A 164 0.17 11.23 -23.85
N ILE A 165 -0.74 11.76 -23.04
CA ILE A 165 -1.82 12.67 -23.46
C ILE A 165 -1.49 14.12 -23.10
N PHE A 166 -0.85 14.33 -21.96
CA PHE A 166 -0.39 15.65 -21.54
C PHE A 166 0.59 16.27 -22.55
N ASP A 167 0.37 17.55 -22.89
CA ASP A 167 1.28 18.32 -23.77
C ASP A 167 2.53 18.76 -23.00
N LEU A 168 3.45 17.81 -22.81
CA LEU A 168 4.73 18.01 -22.12
C LEU A 168 5.80 18.54 -23.08
N LYS A 169 6.32 19.75 -22.82
CA LYS A 169 7.31 20.43 -23.67
C LYS A 169 8.61 19.63 -23.86
N THR A 170 9.10 19.00 -22.80
CA THR A 170 10.35 18.21 -22.80
C THR A 170 10.11 16.71 -22.91
N GLY A 171 8.85 16.28 -22.98
CA GLY A 171 8.44 14.89 -23.10
C GLY A 171 8.43 14.09 -21.79
N PHE A 172 8.00 12.85 -21.96
CA PHE A 172 7.75 11.87 -20.89
C PHE A 172 8.73 10.70 -20.99
N CYS A 173 9.41 10.37 -19.90
CA CYS A 173 10.31 9.23 -19.79
C CYS A 173 9.62 8.07 -19.06
N PRO A 174 9.38 6.93 -19.73
CA PRO A 174 8.86 5.75 -19.06
C PRO A 174 9.90 5.13 -18.13
N LEU A 175 9.49 4.83 -16.90
CA LEU A 175 10.30 4.08 -15.92
C LEU A 175 10.76 2.72 -16.44
N ASN A 176 10.06 2.12 -17.41
CA ASN A 176 10.47 0.88 -18.08
C ASN A 176 11.79 1.01 -18.85
N SER A 177 11.97 2.17 -19.49
CA SER A 177 13.12 2.46 -20.35
C SER A 177 14.27 3.15 -19.62
N PHE A 178 14.07 3.50 -18.34
CA PHE A 178 15.01 4.29 -17.55
C PHE A 178 16.07 3.38 -16.89
N GLN A 179 17.28 3.35 -17.47
CA GLN A 179 18.34 2.39 -17.13
C GLN A 179 19.20 2.86 -15.95
N TRP A 180 18.59 3.23 -14.83
CA TRP A 180 19.30 3.76 -13.66
C TRP A 180 20.33 2.81 -13.05
N ARG A 181 20.16 1.49 -13.21
CA ARG A 181 21.15 0.49 -12.74
C ARG A 181 22.40 0.39 -13.64
N ASN A 182 22.30 0.85 -14.88
CA ASN A 182 23.34 0.71 -15.91
C ASN A 182 23.76 2.10 -16.38
N MET A 183 24.41 2.86 -15.49
CA MET A 183 24.96 4.16 -15.83
C MET A 183 26.09 4.02 -16.85
N ASN A 184 26.09 4.88 -17.85
CA ASN A 184 27.12 4.92 -18.88
C ASN A 184 27.95 6.19 -18.75
N THR A 185 29.15 6.19 -19.35
CA THR A 185 30.04 7.36 -19.35
C THR A 185 30.16 7.97 -20.73
N ILE A 186 30.12 9.29 -20.79
CA ILE A 186 30.54 10.07 -21.96
C ILE A 186 32.02 10.39 -21.76
N LYS A 187 32.85 9.98 -22.73
CA LYS A 187 34.30 10.27 -22.75
C LYS A 187 35.02 9.91 -21.42
N GLY A 188 34.56 8.84 -20.75
CA GLY A 188 35.20 8.28 -19.55
C GLY A 188 35.11 9.11 -18.26
N THR A 189 34.49 10.29 -18.26
CA THR A 189 34.53 11.22 -17.12
C THR A 189 33.16 11.70 -16.64
N GLN A 190 32.12 11.61 -17.47
CA GLN A 190 30.80 12.14 -17.14
C GLN A 190 29.72 11.06 -17.24
N TYR A 191 29.06 10.76 -16.13
CA TYR A 191 27.99 9.77 -16.07
C TYR A 191 26.69 10.30 -16.68
N TYR A 192 25.93 9.41 -17.30
CA TYR A 192 24.56 9.66 -17.74
C TYR A 192 23.71 8.41 -17.58
N ILE A 193 22.40 8.60 -17.47
CA ILE A 193 21.43 7.50 -17.47
C ILE A 193 20.81 7.38 -18.87
N PRO A 194 20.96 6.24 -19.54
CA PRO A 194 20.21 5.95 -20.76
C PRO A 194 18.71 5.89 -20.46
N ALA A 195 17.93 6.67 -21.20
CA ALA A 195 16.48 6.72 -21.10
C ALA A 195 15.85 6.85 -22.49
N LYS A 196 14.56 6.54 -22.60
CA LYS A 196 13.75 6.92 -23.76
C LYS A 196 12.81 8.05 -23.37
N CYS A 197 12.59 8.99 -24.28
CA CYS A 197 11.66 10.10 -24.09
C CYS A 197 10.58 10.08 -25.19
N PHE A 198 9.33 9.97 -24.76
CA PHE A 198 8.15 10.03 -25.60
C PHE A 198 7.92 11.46 -26.08
N SER A 199 7.72 11.62 -27.39
CA SER A 199 7.38 12.89 -28.01
C SER A 199 5.94 12.88 -28.50
N LEU A 200 5.11 13.74 -27.90
CA LEU A 200 3.73 13.93 -28.35
C LEU A 200 3.66 14.42 -29.80
N ASP A 201 4.61 15.25 -30.22
CA ASP A 201 4.70 15.72 -31.61
C ASP A 201 5.01 14.58 -32.58
N ALA A 202 5.85 13.62 -32.19
CA ALA A 202 6.11 12.43 -33.02
C ALA A 202 4.85 11.55 -33.12
N PHE A 203 4.14 11.40 -32.01
CA PHE A 203 2.88 10.67 -31.95
C PHE A 203 1.81 11.30 -32.85
N CYS A 204 1.55 12.61 -32.73
CA CYS A 204 0.59 13.31 -33.59
C CYS A 204 0.96 13.30 -35.07
N ARG A 205 2.27 13.42 -35.39
CA ARG A 205 2.76 13.35 -36.78
C ARG A 205 2.44 12.02 -37.46
N HIS A 206 2.51 10.91 -36.73
CA HIS A 206 2.17 9.58 -37.25
C HIS A 206 0.69 9.48 -37.66
N PHE A 207 -0.20 10.20 -36.98
CA PHE A 207 -1.64 10.22 -37.26
C PHE A 207 -2.06 11.44 -38.09
N SER A 208 -1.41 11.66 -39.23
CA SER A 208 -1.74 12.75 -40.16
C SER A 208 -1.70 14.16 -39.55
N ASN A 209 -0.75 14.42 -38.64
CA ASN A 209 -0.64 15.67 -37.87
C ASN A 209 -1.91 15.99 -37.06
N MET A 210 -2.46 14.97 -36.38
CA MET A 210 -3.63 15.10 -35.54
C MET A 210 -3.49 16.25 -34.52
N ASN A 211 -4.54 17.06 -34.38
CA ASN A 211 -4.57 18.15 -33.42
C ASN A 211 -4.44 17.62 -31.98
N LYS A 212 -3.44 18.13 -31.23
CA LYS A 212 -3.18 17.75 -29.82
C LYS A 212 -4.40 17.96 -28.92
N ALA A 213 -5.26 18.94 -29.22
CA ALA A 213 -6.47 19.21 -28.45
C ALA A 213 -7.46 18.04 -28.44
N LEU A 214 -7.36 17.10 -29.39
CA LEU A 214 -8.20 15.90 -29.48
C LEU A 214 -7.77 14.77 -28.54
N LEU A 215 -6.54 14.82 -28.02
CA LEU A 215 -5.96 13.74 -27.20
C LEU A 215 -6.69 13.54 -25.86
N PRO A 216 -7.13 14.59 -25.14
CA PRO A 216 -7.98 14.42 -23.97
C PRO A 216 -9.28 13.68 -24.31
N LEU A 217 -9.93 13.99 -25.43
CA LEU A 217 -11.13 13.28 -25.86
C LEU A 217 -10.82 11.81 -26.20
N PHE A 218 -9.69 11.55 -26.88
CA PHE A 218 -9.20 10.19 -27.12
C PHE A 218 -9.05 9.39 -25.82
N ALA A 219 -8.40 9.97 -24.82
CA ALA A 219 -8.16 9.32 -23.53
C ALA A 219 -9.46 8.89 -22.85
N VAL A 220 -10.43 9.80 -22.81
CA VAL A 220 -11.75 9.58 -22.22
C VAL A 220 -12.53 8.51 -22.98
N LEU A 221 -12.53 8.52 -24.32
CA LEU A 221 -13.21 7.52 -25.17
C LEU A 221 -12.56 6.13 -25.13
N CYS A 222 -11.25 6.07 -24.96
CA CYS A 222 -10.51 4.81 -24.86
C CYS A 222 -10.77 4.08 -23.53
N GLY A 223 -11.35 4.78 -22.55
CA GLY A 223 -11.60 4.29 -21.21
C GLY A 223 -10.42 4.63 -20.29
N ASN A 224 -10.35 5.91 -19.91
CA ASN A 224 -9.58 6.34 -18.75
C ASN A 224 -10.23 5.78 -17.45
N ASP A 225 -9.59 5.96 -16.30
CA ASP A 225 -10.02 5.41 -15.01
C ASP A 225 -11.40 5.90 -14.51
N HIS A 226 -12.11 6.76 -15.27
CA HIS A 226 -13.24 7.59 -14.83
C HIS A 226 -14.60 7.20 -15.46
N ILE A 227 -14.62 6.54 -16.64
CA ILE A 227 -15.88 6.28 -17.37
C ILE A 227 -16.14 4.79 -17.59
N ASN A 228 -17.33 4.35 -17.17
CA ASN A 228 -17.78 2.97 -17.31
C ASN A 228 -18.18 2.66 -18.77
N LEU A 229 -17.72 1.49 -19.23
CA LEU A 229 -17.68 1.03 -20.63
C LEU A 229 -19.02 0.86 -21.40
N PRO A 230 -20.22 0.65 -20.82
CA PRO A 230 -21.40 0.22 -21.61
C PRO A 230 -21.85 1.23 -22.68
N ILE A 231 -21.78 2.52 -22.38
CA ILE A 231 -22.18 3.59 -23.31
C ILE A 231 -21.13 3.72 -24.43
N MET A 232 -19.86 3.57 -24.09
CA MET A 232 -18.75 3.63 -25.05
C MET A 232 -18.69 2.39 -25.93
N GLU A 233 -19.02 1.20 -25.42
CA GLU A 233 -19.17 -0.02 -26.23
C GLU A 233 -20.31 0.12 -27.25
N THR A 234 -21.37 0.84 -26.91
CA THR A 234 -22.46 1.16 -27.84
C THR A 234 -21.99 2.09 -28.96
N PHE A 235 -21.12 3.06 -28.68
CA PHE A 235 -20.48 3.88 -29.71
C PHE A 235 -19.53 3.05 -30.58
N LEU A 236 -18.61 2.30 -29.96
CA LEU A 236 -17.57 1.53 -30.66
C LEU A 236 -18.15 0.45 -31.58
N SER A 237 -19.25 -0.19 -31.17
CA SER A 237 -19.95 -1.19 -31.98
C SER A 237 -20.66 -0.57 -33.20
N LYS A 238 -21.15 0.67 -33.09
CA LYS A 238 -21.89 1.36 -34.17
C LYS A 238 -20.97 2.17 -35.11
N ALA A 239 -19.86 2.69 -34.60
CA ALA A 239 -18.96 3.57 -35.35
C ALA A 239 -18.15 2.85 -36.45
N ARG A 240 -18.16 1.50 -36.49
CA ARG A 240 -17.38 0.68 -37.45
C ARG A 240 -15.95 1.20 -37.63
N LEU A 241 -15.22 1.35 -36.52
CA LEU A 241 -13.82 1.75 -36.56
C LEU A 241 -13.06 0.81 -37.52
N PRO A 242 -12.15 1.33 -38.37
CA PRO A 242 -11.41 0.51 -39.31
C PRO A 242 -10.50 -0.45 -38.54
N LEU A 243 -11.03 -1.64 -38.25
CA LEU A 243 -10.30 -2.77 -37.70
C LEU A 243 -9.39 -3.27 -38.82
N GLY A 244 -8.14 -2.82 -38.81
CA GLY A 244 -7.09 -3.38 -39.65
C GLY A 244 -7.07 -4.91 -39.54
N ALA A 245 -6.76 -5.57 -40.65
CA ALA A 245 -6.82 -7.03 -40.80
C ALA A 245 -6.08 -7.80 -39.68
N THR A 246 -6.57 -9.01 -39.44
CA THR A 246 -6.10 -10.02 -38.47
C THR A 246 -4.57 -10.09 -38.34
N ASN A 247 -4.02 -9.31 -37.42
CA ASN A 247 -2.65 -9.45 -36.93
C ASN A 247 -2.68 -9.98 -35.50
N SER A 248 -1.56 -10.58 -35.06
CA SER A 248 -1.36 -11.20 -33.74
C SER A 248 -1.51 -10.26 -32.52
N LYS A 249 -1.77 -8.97 -32.74
CA LYS A 249 -1.88 -7.94 -31.69
C LYS A 249 -3.33 -7.83 -31.21
N GLY A 250 -3.58 -7.93 -29.91
CA GLY A 250 -4.92 -8.13 -29.35
C GLY A 250 -5.97 -7.03 -29.61
N ARG A 251 -7.25 -7.30 -29.25
CA ARG A 251 -8.42 -6.40 -29.43
C ARG A 251 -8.21 -4.96 -28.93
N ARG A 252 -7.42 -4.77 -27.86
CA ARG A 252 -7.16 -3.44 -27.26
C ARG A 252 -6.28 -2.55 -28.13
N HIS A 253 -5.27 -3.14 -28.77
CA HIS A 253 -4.36 -2.41 -29.68
C HIS A 253 -5.14 -1.85 -30.89
N HIS A 254 -6.04 -2.67 -31.45
CA HIS A 254 -6.92 -2.26 -32.53
C HIS A 254 -7.90 -1.15 -32.13
N ARG A 255 -8.39 -1.15 -30.89
CA ARG A 255 -9.26 -0.08 -30.37
C ARG A 255 -8.51 1.26 -30.31
N VAL A 256 -7.29 1.28 -29.78
CA VAL A 256 -6.44 2.48 -29.73
C VAL A 256 -6.19 3.01 -31.13
N LEU A 257 -5.71 2.16 -32.04
CA LEU A 257 -5.41 2.54 -33.43
C LEU A 257 -6.65 3.06 -34.16
N GLY A 258 -7.78 2.36 -34.03
CA GLY A 258 -9.03 2.74 -34.68
C GLY A 258 -9.57 4.08 -34.19
N LEU A 259 -9.50 4.35 -32.88
CA LEU A 259 -9.91 5.63 -32.30
C LEU A 259 -9.00 6.79 -32.72
N LEU A 260 -7.68 6.59 -32.74
CA LEU A 260 -6.73 7.63 -33.18
C LEU A 260 -6.92 7.97 -34.66
N ASN A 261 -7.07 6.96 -35.51
CA ASN A 261 -7.37 7.16 -36.93
C ASN A 261 -8.74 7.80 -37.15
N TRP A 262 -9.73 7.51 -36.32
CA TRP A 262 -11.04 8.16 -36.44
C TRP A 262 -10.96 9.63 -36.01
N LEU A 263 -10.28 9.92 -34.90
CA LEU A 263 -10.11 11.28 -34.39
C LEU A 263 -9.27 12.18 -35.31
N SER A 264 -8.31 11.63 -36.05
CA SER A 264 -7.47 12.41 -36.96
C SER A 264 -8.23 13.07 -38.12
N HIS A 265 -9.49 12.71 -38.36
CA HIS A 265 -10.34 13.33 -39.38
C HIS A 265 -11.04 14.61 -38.90
N PHE A 266 -10.95 14.95 -37.62
CA PHE A 266 -11.61 16.13 -37.05
C PHE A 266 -10.58 17.24 -36.76
N ASP A 267 -11.00 18.49 -36.91
CA ASP A 267 -10.11 19.63 -36.64
C ASP A 267 -10.14 20.05 -35.16
N ASN A 268 -11.27 19.85 -34.48
CA ASN A 268 -11.48 20.31 -33.11
C ASN A 268 -12.26 19.32 -32.24
N PRO A 269 -12.08 19.35 -30.90
CA PRO A 269 -12.72 18.39 -30.00
C PRO A 269 -14.23 18.51 -29.95
N THR A 270 -14.79 19.71 -30.15
CA THR A 270 -16.23 19.95 -30.12
C THR A 270 -16.94 19.23 -31.25
N GLU A 271 -16.38 19.28 -32.46
CA GLU A 271 -16.90 18.58 -33.63
C GLU A 271 -16.85 17.05 -33.47
N ALA A 272 -15.70 16.54 -32.99
CA ALA A 272 -15.53 15.12 -32.69
C ALA A 272 -16.54 14.67 -31.63
N LEU A 273 -16.72 15.45 -30.57
CA LEU A 273 -17.68 15.19 -29.49
C LEU A 273 -19.12 15.16 -30.01
N ASP A 274 -19.54 16.16 -30.79
CA ASP A 274 -20.88 16.19 -31.38
C ASP A 274 -21.11 15.00 -32.32
N ASN A 275 -20.06 14.49 -32.97
CA ASN A 275 -20.13 13.25 -33.75
C ASN A 275 -20.34 12.01 -32.88
N VAL A 276 -19.62 11.87 -31.76
CA VAL A 276 -19.84 10.78 -30.77
C VAL A 276 -21.29 10.78 -30.30
N LEU A 277 -21.84 11.96 -29.97
CA LEU A 277 -23.20 12.10 -29.45
C LEU A 277 -24.29 11.65 -30.46
N LYS A 278 -24.02 11.68 -31.78
CA LYS A 278 -24.97 11.22 -32.81
C LYS A 278 -25.31 9.73 -32.66
N TYR A 279 -24.37 8.92 -32.18
CA TYR A 279 -24.54 7.47 -32.00
C TYR A 279 -25.30 7.09 -30.72
N LEU A 280 -25.51 8.06 -29.82
CA LEU A 280 -26.16 7.88 -28.53
C LEU A 280 -27.65 8.25 -28.56
N PRO A 281 -28.49 7.62 -27.71
CA PRO A 281 -29.89 7.97 -27.55
C PRO A 281 -30.05 9.44 -27.15
N ARG A 282 -31.04 10.15 -27.72
CA ARG A 282 -31.25 11.59 -27.48
C ARG A 282 -31.33 11.97 -25.99
N LYS A 283 -31.95 11.11 -25.18
CA LYS A 283 -32.13 11.28 -23.74
C LYS A 283 -30.82 11.34 -22.93
N ASP A 284 -29.74 10.72 -23.43
CA ASP A 284 -28.48 10.58 -22.70
C ASP A 284 -27.40 11.56 -23.20
N ARG A 285 -27.68 12.32 -24.27
CA ARG A 285 -26.67 13.14 -24.95
C ARG A 285 -26.10 14.26 -24.09
N GLU A 286 -26.96 15.03 -23.43
CA GLU A 286 -26.50 16.15 -22.61
C GLU A 286 -25.68 15.68 -21.41
N ASN A 287 -26.17 14.66 -20.68
CA ASN A 287 -25.44 14.09 -19.55
C ASN A 287 -24.08 13.51 -19.96
N VAL A 288 -24.01 12.81 -21.10
CA VAL A 288 -22.74 12.27 -21.60
C VAL A 288 -21.83 13.40 -22.10
N LYS A 289 -22.37 14.44 -22.73
CA LYS A 289 -21.59 15.61 -23.16
C LYS A 289 -20.92 16.30 -21.96
N GLU A 290 -21.70 16.57 -20.92
CA GLU A 290 -21.20 17.17 -19.68
C GLU A 290 -20.13 16.28 -19.03
N LEU A 291 -20.40 14.98 -18.89
CA LEU A 291 -19.44 14.02 -18.34
C LEU A 291 -18.11 14.00 -19.12
N LEU A 292 -18.18 13.94 -20.45
CA LEU A 292 -16.99 13.93 -21.31
C LEU A 292 -16.20 15.24 -21.20
N CYS A 293 -16.89 16.39 -21.20
CA CYS A 293 -16.24 17.70 -21.01
C CYS A 293 -15.54 17.78 -19.65
N CYS A 294 -16.22 17.42 -18.56
CA CYS A 294 -15.63 17.41 -17.22
C CYS A 294 -14.44 16.45 -17.09
N SER A 295 -14.46 15.29 -17.77
CA SER A 295 -13.31 14.38 -17.80
C SER A 295 -12.14 14.89 -18.64
N MET A 296 -12.39 15.71 -19.67
CA MET A 296 -11.31 16.31 -20.46
C MET A 296 -10.58 17.43 -19.69
N GLU A 297 -11.24 18.09 -18.73
CA GLU A 297 -10.62 19.10 -17.85
C GLU A 297 -9.49 18.52 -16.99
N GLU A 298 -9.47 17.21 -16.75
CA GLU A 298 -8.41 16.51 -16.02
C GLU A 298 -7.06 16.55 -16.75
N TYR A 299 -7.06 16.81 -18.07
CA TYR A 299 -5.82 16.96 -18.86
C TYR A 299 -5.37 18.42 -19.00
N GLN A 300 -6.08 19.37 -18.37
CA GLN A 300 -5.73 20.80 -18.38
C GLN A 300 -4.75 21.17 -17.26
N GLN A 301 -4.12 22.33 -17.40
CA GLN A 301 -3.18 22.86 -16.39
C GLN A 301 -3.84 22.94 -15.01
N SER A 302 -3.06 22.61 -13.98
CA SER A 302 -3.49 22.70 -12.59
C SER A 302 -3.55 24.17 -12.13
N GLN A 303 -4.46 24.46 -11.20
CA GLN A 303 -4.47 25.73 -10.49
C GLN A 303 -3.43 25.76 -9.36
N VAL A 304 -2.93 24.59 -8.94
CA VAL A 304 -1.92 24.45 -7.88
C VAL A 304 -0.54 24.81 -8.44
N LYS A 305 0.17 25.69 -7.75
CA LYS A 305 1.52 26.13 -8.11
C LYS A 305 2.57 25.42 -7.27
N LEU A 306 2.90 24.18 -7.63
CA LEU A 306 3.93 23.40 -6.91
C LEU A 306 5.31 24.07 -6.90
N GLN A 307 5.62 24.91 -7.88
CA GLN A 307 6.86 25.68 -7.91
C GLN A 307 7.03 26.58 -6.67
N ASP A 308 5.93 27.14 -6.16
CA ASP A 308 5.94 28.03 -4.99
C ASP A 308 6.25 27.24 -3.72
N PHE A 309 5.81 25.98 -3.66
CA PHE A 309 6.17 25.08 -2.56
C PHE A 309 7.66 24.74 -2.58
N PHE A 310 8.21 24.38 -3.74
CA PHE A 310 9.63 24.03 -3.83
C PHE A 310 10.57 25.23 -3.69
N GLN A 311 10.11 26.45 -3.96
CA GLN A 311 10.91 27.68 -3.85
C GLN A 311 10.76 28.38 -2.49
N TYR A 312 9.53 28.52 -2.00
CA TYR A 312 9.19 29.33 -0.82
C TYR A 312 8.57 28.51 0.32
N GLY A 313 8.30 27.22 0.11
CA GLY A 313 7.61 26.37 1.10
C GLY A 313 6.10 26.62 1.21
N SER A 314 5.53 27.42 0.32
CA SER A 314 4.10 27.77 0.31
C SER A 314 3.33 26.79 -0.58
N TYR A 315 2.37 26.06 0.01
CA TYR A 315 1.48 25.16 -0.72
C TYR A 315 0.04 25.64 -0.60
N VAL A 316 -0.56 26.01 -1.73
CA VAL A 316 -1.94 26.48 -1.78
C VAL A 316 -2.73 25.62 -2.76
N CYS A 317 -3.72 24.91 -2.24
CA CYS A 317 -4.64 24.09 -3.02
C CYS A 317 -6.06 24.68 -2.89
N PRO A 318 -6.68 25.15 -3.99
CA PRO A 318 -8.02 25.75 -3.94
C PRO A 318 -9.07 24.82 -3.32
N ASP A 319 -9.05 23.54 -3.66
CA ASP A 319 -10.00 22.55 -3.13
C ASP A 319 -9.85 22.39 -1.61
N ALA A 320 -8.62 22.37 -1.12
CA ALA A 320 -8.34 22.27 0.30
C ALA A 320 -8.77 23.53 1.09
N LEU A 321 -8.59 24.72 0.50
CA LEU A 321 -9.05 25.99 1.07
C LEU A 321 -10.58 26.05 1.15
N ASN A 322 -11.27 25.59 0.10
CA ASN A 322 -12.73 25.54 0.06
C ASN A 322 -13.32 24.63 1.14
N LEU A 323 -12.57 23.60 1.56
CA LEU A 323 -12.96 22.69 2.64
C LEU A 323 -12.72 23.26 4.05
N GLY A 324 -12.06 24.42 4.18
CA GLY A 324 -11.82 25.06 5.47
C GLY A 324 -10.92 24.25 6.41
N LEU A 325 -10.01 23.44 5.86
CA LEU A 325 -9.10 22.62 6.65
C LEU A 325 -8.07 23.49 7.39
N PRO A 326 -7.62 23.12 8.60
CA PRO A 326 -6.59 23.86 9.32
C PRO A 326 -5.27 23.93 8.51
N GLU A 327 -4.67 25.10 8.45
CA GLU A 327 -3.45 25.36 7.66
C GLU A 327 -2.30 24.39 7.99
N TRP A 328 -2.12 24.08 9.29
CA TRP A 328 -1.07 23.16 9.72
C TRP A 328 -1.25 21.75 9.13
N VAL A 329 -2.50 21.30 8.92
CA VAL A 329 -2.80 19.98 8.32
C VAL A 329 -2.40 19.99 6.85
N LEU A 330 -2.69 21.06 6.12
CA LEU A 330 -2.33 21.19 4.70
C LEU A 330 -0.82 21.20 4.50
N VAL A 331 -0.11 21.99 5.32
CA VAL A 331 1.35 22.05 5.28
C VAL A 331 1.97 20.71 5.67
N ALA A 332 1.44 20.04 6.70
CA ALA A 332 1.95 18.75 7.15
C ALA A 332 1.66 17.62 6.14
N LEU A 333 0.50 17.64 5.48
CA LEU A 333 0.20 16.74 4.35
C LEU A 333 1.18 16.99 3.22
N ALA A 334 1.34 18.24 2.74
CA ALA A 334 2.22 18.59 1.64
C ALA A 334 3.70 18.18 1.88
N LYS A 335 4.17 18.28 3.13
CA LYS A 335 5.51 17.83 3.55
C LYS A 335 5.63 16.33 3.80
N GLY A 336 4.55 15.56 3.62
CA GLY A 336 4.50 14.11 3.90
C GLY A 336 4.63 13.74 5.38
N GLN A 337 4.39 14.69 6.28
CA GLN A 337 4.39 14.49 7.74
C GLN A 337 3.07 13.89 8.23
N LEU A 338 1.98 14.10 7.50
CA LEU A 338 0.71 13.39 7.67
C LEU A 338 0.49 12.43 6.50
N SER A 339 -0.04 11.25 6.81
CA SER A 339 -0.44 10.29 5.79
C SER A 339 -1.73 10.72 5.07
N PRO A 340 -1.88 10.42 3.76
CA PRO A 340 -3.16 10.58 3.04
C PRO A 340 -4.35 9.88 3.73
N PHE A 341 -4.09 8.87 4.56
CA PHE A 341 -5.12 8.27 5.42
C PHE A 341 -5.87 9.32 6.26
N ILE A 342 -5.17 10.35 6.76
CA ILE A 342 -5.75 11.41 7.56
C ILE A 342 -6.66 12.31 6.72
N SER A 343 -6.22 12.68 5.51
CA SER A 343 -7.03 13.51 4.61
C SER A 343 -8.29 12.76 4.16
N ASP A 344 -8.18 11.47 3.86
CA ASP A 344 -9.31 10.64 3.41
C ASP A 344 -10.34 10.45 4.52
N ALA A 345 -9.87 10.21 5.76
CA ALA A 345 -10.73 10.15 6.92
C ALA A 345 -11.39 11.50 7.20
N LEU A 346 -10.65 12.61 7.10
CA LEU A 346 -11.14 13.95 7.41
C LEU A 346 -12.19 14.43 6.40
N VAL A 347 -11.91 14.26 5.10
CA VAL A 347 -12.71 14.82 4.00
C VAL A 347 -13.75 13.83 3.50
N LEU A 348 -13.35 12.60 3.19
CA LEU A 348 -14.24 11.60 2.57
C LEU A 348 -15.04 10.79 3.60
N ARG A 349 -14.68 10.88 4.90
CA ARG A 349 -15.17 10.00 5.98
C ARG A 349 -15.06 8.51 5.60
N ARG A 350 -14.10 8.19 4.74
CA ARG A 350 -13.94 6.87 4.14
C ARG A 350 -12.47 6.55 3.95
N THR A 351 -12.06 5.36 4.36
CA THR A 351 -10.67 4.90 4.23
C THR A 351 -10.60 3.49 3.63
N PHE A 352 -9.51 3.20 2.94
CA PHE A 352 -9.20 1.86 2.43
C PHE A 352 -8.12 1.22 3.29
N LEU A 353 -8.44 0.09 3.92
CA LEU A 353 -7.47 -0.65 4.71
C LEU A 353 -6.59 -1.50 3.79
N HIS A 354 -5.28 -1.27 3.87
CA HIS A 354 -4.31 -1.90 2.98
C HIS A 354 -4.25 -3.42 3.17
N THR A 355 -4.33 -4.16 2.07
CA THR A 355 -4.24 -5.62 2.10
C THR A 355 -2.81 -6.08 2.35
N GLN A 356 -2.64 -7.09 3.22
CA GLN A 356 -1.38 -7.74 3.50
C GLN A 356 -1.42 -9.23 3.10
N VAL A 357 -0.25 -9.86 2.96
CA VAL A 357 -0.12 -11.31 2.75
C VAL A 357 -0.30 -12.01 4.11
N GLU A 358 -1.55 -12.37 4.44
CA GLU A 358 -1.93 -12.92 5.74
C GLU A 358 -2.82 -14.18 5.63
N ASN A 359 -3.15 -14.81 6.76
CA ASN A 359 -4.12 -15.89 6.81
C ASN A 359 -5.55 -15.37 6.58
N MET A 360 -6.03 -15.49 5.34
CA MET A 360 -7.36 -15.00 4.97
C MET A 360 -8.53 -15.79 5.56
N GLN A 361 -8.29 -16.93 6.20
CA GLN A 361 -9.31 -17.67 6.96
C GLN A 361 -9.59 -17.03 8.33
N ARG A 362 -8.70 -16.16 8.80
CA ARG A 362 -8.87 -15.38 10.02
C ARG A 362 -9.54 -14.03 9.70
N PRO A 363 -10.17 -13.39 10.70
CA PRO A 363 -10.61 -12.00 10.60
C PRO A 363 -9.46 -11.09 10.15
N ASN A 364 -9.78 -9.97 9.50
CA ASN A 364 -8.80 -9.01 9.01
C ASN A 364 -7.81 -8.56 10.10
N ALA A 365 -6.50 -8.58 9.82
CA ALA A 365 -5.46 -8.12 10.76
C ALA A 365 -5.69 -6.68 11.27
N HIS A 366 -6.31 -5.82 10.46
CA HIS A 366 -6.61 -4.42 10.85
C HIS A 366 -7.60 -4.29 12.01
N ARG A 367 -8.32 -5.36 12.38
CA ARG A 367 -9.29 -5.34 13.48
C ARG A 367 -8.64 -4.98 14.82
N ILE A 368 -7.40 -5.43 15.06
CA ILE A 368 -6.67 -5.16 16.31
C ILE A 368 -6.29 -3.67 16.49
N SER A 369 -6.14 -2.93 15.40
CA SER A 369 -5.83 -1.50 15.42
C SER A 369 -7.08 -0.62 15.28
N GLN A 370 -8.29 -1.21 15.22
CA GLN A 370 -9.54 -0.45 15.15
C GLN A 370 -9.68 0.55 16.31
N PRO A 371 -9.41 0.22 17.59
CA PRO A 371 -9.53 1.21 18.68
C PRO A 371 -8.63 2.44 18.48
N ILE A 372 -7.44 2.27 17.92
CA ILE A 372 -6.55 3.41 17.58
C ILE A 372 -7.19 4.27 16.48
N ARG A 373 -7.77 3.64 15.45
CA ARG A 373 -8.49 4.36 14.39
C ARG A 373 -9.70 5.12 14.92
N GLN A 374 -10.45 4.56 15.87
CA GLN A 374 -11.60 5.26 16.47
C GLN A 374 -11.19 6.54 17.21
N ILE A 375 -10.01 6.56 17.84
CA ILE A 375 -9.44 7.76 18.45
C ILE A 375 -9.00 8.75 17.37
N ILE A 376 -8.32 8.30 16.32
CA ILE A 376 -7.96 9.15 15.16
C ILE A 376 -9.22 9.80 14.59
N TYR A 377 -10.28 9.02 14.34
CA TYR A 377 -11.56 9.53 13.86
C TYR A 377 -12.20 10.52 14.84
N GLY A 378 -12.12 10.27 16.15
CA GLY A 378 -12.54 11.21 17.19
C GLY A 378 -11.83 12.56 17.13
N LEU A 379 -10.52 12.57 16.87
CA LEU A 379 -9.71 13.78 16.67
C LEU A 379 -10.10 14.52 15.37
N LEU A 380 -10.53 13.79 14.34
CA LEU A 380 -10.92 14.36 13.04
C LEU A 380 -12.40 14.78 12.94
N LEU A 381 -13.24 14.43 13.92
CA LEU A 381 -14.66 14.81 13.91
C LEU A 381 -14.88 16.30 14.15
N ASN A 382 -14.02 16.91 14.95
CA ASN A 382 -14.20 18.25 15.49
C ASN A 382 -13.40 19.32 14.74
N ALA A 383 -13.05 19.05 13.48
CA ALA A 383 -12.59 20.05 12.53
C ALA A 383 -13.79 20.92 12.12
N SER A 384 -14.28 21.77 13.03
CA SER A 384 -15.35 22.71 12.69
C SER A 384 -14.79 23.84 11.82
N PRO A 385 -15.47 24.23 10.73
CA PRO A 385 -15.14 25.43 9.99
C PRO A 385 -15.48 26.64 10.86
N HIS A 386 -14.46 27.41 11.26
CA HIS A 386 -14.64 28.80 11.62
C HIS A 386 -14.96 29.60 10.35
N LEU A 387 -16.17 29.47 9.82
CA LEU A 387 -16.71 30.42 8.85
C LEU A 387 -17.80 31.24 9.54
N GLY A 388 -17.43 32.44 9.98
CA GLY A 388 -18.40 33.44 10.36
C GLY A 388 -19.33 33.77 9.18
N ASN A 389 -20.62 33.93 9.48
CA ASN A 389 -21.61 34.63 8.64
C ASN A 389 -21.92 34.08 7.25
N VAL A 390 -22.23 32.78 7.13
CA VAL A 390 -23.21 32.35 6.12
C VAL A 390 -24.30 31.53 6.80
N SER A 391 -25.54 31.98 6.67
CA SER A 391 -26.74 31.28 7.14
C SER A 391 -26.85 29.94 6.41
N TRP A 392 -26.49 28.85 7.10
CA TRP A 392 -26.69 27.49 6.60
C TRP A 392 -28.11 27.05 6.98
N ASN A 393 -28.99 26.94 5.99
CA ASN A 393 -30.11 26.01 6.08
C ASN A 393 -29.53 24.59 6.17
N ALA A 394 -29.57 24.03 7.38
CA ALA A 394 -29.55 22.61 7.72
C ALA A 394 -28.68 21.67 6.86
N LEU A 395 -27.38 21.58 7.14
CA LEU A 395 -26.70 20.28 7.04
C LEU A 395 -27.12 19.42 8.24
N PRO A 396 -27.47 18.13 8.05
CA PRO A 396 -27.76 17.23 9.17
C PRO A 396 -26.52 17.11 10.08
N PRO A 397 -26.70 16.82 11.39
CA PRO A 397 -25.59 16.58 12.30
C PRO A 397 -24.65 15.55 11.70
N GLN A 398 -23.35 15.88 11.63
CA GLN A 398 -22.36 15.00 11.02
C GLN A 398 -22.39 13.64 11.73
N PRO A 399 -22.53 12.51 11.01
CA PRO A 399 -22.56 11.21 11.64
C PRO A 399 -21.21 10.92 12.29
N LEU A 400 -21.22 10.38 13.51
CA LEU A 400 -20.03 9.93 14.27
C LEU A 400 -19.38 8.68 13.64
N ALA A 401 -19.60 8.43 12.36
CA ALA A 401 -19.40 7.16 11.69
C ALA A 401 -18.54 7.32 10.45
N PHE A 402 -17.54 6.44 10.33
CA PHE A 402 -16.58 6.40 9.22
C PHE A 402 -16.73 5.08 8.47
N SER A 403 -16.56 5.14 7.16
CA SER A 403 -16.66 4.00 6.25
C SER A 403 -15.28 3.40 6.00
N GLU A 404 -15.06 2.15 6.40
CA GLU A 404 -13.81 1.43 6.14
C GLU A 404 -14.05 0.38 5.05
N VAL A 405 -13.35 0.50 3.92
CA VAL A 405 -13.28 -0.57 2.93
C VAL A 405 -12.19 -1.54 3.36
N GLU A 406 -12.60 -2.74 3.74
CA GLU A 406 -11.76 -3.75 4.36
C GLU A 406 -11.89 -5.12 3.67
N ARG A 407 -10.98 -6.03 4.02
CA ARG A 407 -11.03 -7.41 3.54
C ARG A 407 -12.06 -8.23 4.32
N ILE A 408 -12.93 -8.93 3.61
CA ILE A 408 -13.67 -10.08 4.13
C ILE A 408 -13.32 -11.32 3.31
N ASN A 409 -12.68 -12.30 3.94
CA ASN A 409 -12.16 -13.49 3.24
C ASN A 409 -11.31 -13.10 2.01
N LYS A 410 -11.80 -13.38 0.79
CA LYS A 410 -11.16 -13.10 -0.50
C LYS A 410 -11.83 -11.95 -1.28
N ASN A 411 -12.68 -11.16 -0.64
CA ASN A 411 -13.39 -10.03 -1.24
C ASN A 411 -13.34 -8.80 -0.32
N ILE A 412 -13.92 -7.70 -0.77
CA ILE A 412 -14.05 -6.46 0.00
C ILE A 412 -15.40 -6.40 0.72
N LYS A 413 -15.42 -5.71 1.85
CA LYS A 413 -16.62 -5.26 2.56
C LYS A 413 -16.42 -3.82 2.98
N THR A 414 -17.50 -3.04 2.97
CA THR A 414 -17.54 -1.75 3.65
C THR A 414 -18.14 -1.94 5.03
N SER A 415 -17.39 -1.57 6.06
CA SER A 415 -17.80 -1.62 7.47
C SER A 415 -17.89 -0.21 8.02
N ILE A 416 -18.80 0.01 8.96
CA ILE A 416 -18.97 1.31 9.62
C ILE A 416 -18.26 1.26 10.97
N VAL A 417 -17.40 2.25 11.23
CA VAL A 417 -16.65 2.39 12.48
C VAL A 417 -17.04 3.71 13.14
N GLY A 418 -17.52 3.61 14.39
CA GLY A 418 -17.81 4.79 15.20
C GLY A 418 -16.55 5.44 15.73
N ALA A 419 -16.48 6.76 15.65
CA ALA A 419 -15.46 7.57 16.30
C ALA A 419 -15.70 7.64 17.81
N VAL A 420 -14.61 7.77 18.58
CA VAL A 420 -14.70 7.98 20.03
C VAL A 420 -14.92 9.46 20.32
N GLU A 421 -15.91 9.78 21.15
CA GLU A 421 -16.07 11.13 21.69
C GLU A 421 -14.92 11.43 22.66
N LEU A 422 -14.12 12.44 22.32
CA LEU A 422 -13.01 12.92 23.15
C LEU A 422 -13.47 14.06 24.05
N VAL A 423 -12.78 14.24 25.18
CA VAL A 423 -13.00 15.37 26.09
C VAL A 423 -12.79 16.69 25.32
N LYS A 424 -13.65 17.69 25.56
CA LYS A 424 -13.71 18.96 24.81
C LYS A 424 -12.39 19.75 24.74
N ASP A 425 -11.46 19.52 25.65
CA ASP A 425 -10.15 20.17 25.66
C ASP A 425 -9.16 19.58 24.62
N HIS A 426 -9.50 18.44 24.02
CA HIS A 426 -8.68 17.72 23.03
C HIS A 426 -9.37 17.57 21.67
N SER A 427 -10.57 18.14 21.53
CA SER A 427 -11.41 17.94 20.34
C SER A 427 -11.02 18.83 19.17
N ASP A 428 -10.55 20.06 19.38
CA ASP A 428 -10.35 21.00 18.27
C ASP A 428 -9.08 20.68 17.47
N LEU A 429 -9.24 20.17 16.25
CA LEU A 429 -8.13 19.82 15.35
C LEU A 429 -7.22 21.03 15.07
N SER A 430 -7.77 22.24 15.06
CA SER A 430 -6.99 23.46 14.81
C SER A 430 -6.03 23.79 15.95
N LYS A 431 -6.36 23.41 17.19
CA LYS A 431 -5.58 23.67 18.41
C LYS A 431 -4.73 22.48 18.85
N LEU A 432 -4.78 21.37 18.13
CA LEU A 432 -4.07 20.16 18.49
C LEU A 432 -2.55 20.39 18.58
N THR A 433 -2.01 21.24 17.70
CA THR A 433 -0.59 21.65 17.68
C THR A 433 -0.22 22.58 18.85
N GLU A 434 -1.19 23.32 19.40
CA GLU A 434 -1.02 24.27 20.51
C GLU A 434 -0.92 23.55 21.87
N LEU A 435 -1.39 22.30 21.96
CA LEU A 435 -1.26 21.49 23.16
C LEU A 435 0.23 21.26 23.52
N SER A 436 0.53 21.28 24.82
CA SER A 436 1.88 20.98 25.30
C SER A 436 2.32 19.57 24.88
N LEU A 437 3.63 19.39 24.66
CA LEU A 437 4.21 18.10 24.28
C LEU A 437 3.82 16.98 25.27
N GLY A 438 3.81 17.30 26.57
CA GLY A 438 3.38 16.36 27.61
C GLY A 438 1.92 15.91 27.48
N ARG A 439 0.99 16.81 27.15
CA ARG A 439 -0.42 16.46 26.93
C ARG A 439 -0.61 15.58 25.70
N ARG A 440 0.08 15.91 24.60
CA ARG A 440 0.06 15.12 23.36
C ARG A 440 0.65 13.72 23.58
N GLN A 441 1.73 13.63 24.37
CA GLN A 441 2.32 12.35 24.76
C GLN A 441 1.38 11.52 25.65
N ILE A 442 0.69 12.14 26.61
CA ILE A 442 -0.30 11.46 27.45
C ILE A 442 -1.41 10.87 26.59
N LEU A 443 -1.99 11.65 25.67
CA LEU A 443 -3.06 11.19 24.79
C LEU A 443 -2.63 9.99 23.91
N LEU A 444 -1.41 10.03 23.37
CA LEU A 444 -0.84 8.91 22.61
C LEU A 444 -0.70 7.65 23.48
N LEU A 445 -0.13 7.79 24.69
CA LEU A 445 0.13 6.66 25.58
C LEU A 445 -1.15 6.09 26.21
N GLU A 446 -2.14 6.92 26.51
CA GLU A 446 -3.47 6.50 26.96
C GLU A 446 -4.19 5.71 25.86
N THR A 447 -4.10 6.16 24.60
CA THR A 447 -4.64 5.42 23.45
C THR A 447 -3.99 4.05 23.30
N LEU A 448 -2.67 3.97 23.49
CA LEU A 448 -1.91 2.71 23.47
C LEU A 448 -2.04 1.91 24.78
N LYS A 449 -2.68 2.47 25.81
CA LYS A 449 -2.83 1.88 27.15
C LYS A 449 -1.49 1.50 27.80
N VAL A 450 -0.48 2.35 27.63
CA VAL A 450 0.89 2.14 28.15
C VAL A 450 1.25 3.21 29.17
N LYS A 451 1.85 2.80 30.30
CA LYS A 451 2.33 3.73 31.32
C LYS A 451 3.68 4.34 30.89
N PRO A 452 3.89 5.66 31.06
CA PRO A 452 5.16 6.31 30.69
C PRO A 452 6.40 5.67 31.33
N THR A 453 6.28 5.23 32.60
CA THR A 453 7.37 4.62 33.38
C THR A 453 7.97 3.38 32.73
N ILE A 454 7.19 2.65 31.92
CA ILE A 454 7.65 1.44 31.22
C ILE A 454 8.58 1.78 30.05
N LEU A 455 8.46 2.99 29.51
CA LEU A 455 9.24 3.45 28.35
C LEU A 455 10.51 4.22 28.75
N GLU A 456 10.70 4.53 30.03
CA GLU A 456 11.90 5.22 30.53
C GLU A 456 13.23 4.51 30.19
N PRO A 457 13.37 3.18 30.38
CA PRO A 457 14.62 2.47 30.06
C PRO A 457 14.80 2.21 28.55
N ILE A 458 13.81 2.57 27.73
CA ILE A 458 13.79 2.25 26.29
C ILE A 458 14.41 3.41 25.49
N PRO A 459 15.32 3.12 24.52
CA PRO A 459 15.86 4.13 23.62
C PRO A 459 14.76 4.93 22.93
N THR A 460 14.99 6.23 22.74
CA THR A 460 13.98 7.17 22.20
C THR A 460 13.36 6.72 20.89
N SER A 461 14.16 6.18 19.96
CA SER A 461 13.70 5.66 18.66
C SER A 461 12.83 4.39 18.76
N LEU A 462 12.89 3.67 19.88
CA LEU A 462 12.13 2.43 20.12
C LEU A 462 10.94 2.61 21.07
N LYS A 463 10.74 3.81 21.66
CA LYS A 463 9.63 4.06 22.58
C LYS A 463 8.27 3.81 21.93
N LEU A 464 8.02 4.34 20.73
CA LEU A 464 6.76 4.13 20.02
C LEU A 464 6.58 2.66 19.58
N PRO A 465 7.56 1.98 18.94
CA PRO A 465 7.45 0.55 18.64
C PRO A 465 7.18 -0.34 19.85
N ILE A 466 7.78 -0.05 21.00
CA ILE A 466 7.55 -0.81 22.23
C ILE A 466 6.17 -0.50 22.82
N ALA A 467 5.74 0.76 22.82
CA ALA A 467 4.38 1.11 23.25
C ALA A 467 3.31 0.40 22.39
N VAL A 468 3.51 0.37 21.07
CA VAL A 468 2.67 -0.40 20.13
C VAL A 468 2.73 -1.89 20.41
N SER A 469 3.91 -2.44 20.73
CA SER A 469 4.06 -3.87 21.05
C SER A 469 3.32 -4.23 22.34
N CYS A 470 3.38 -3.37 23.36
CA CYS A 470 2.60 -3.52 24.59
C CYS A 470 1.09 -3.44 24.31
N TYR A 471 0.64 -2.50 23.48
CA TYR A 471 -0.77 -2.41 23.05
C TYR A 471 -1.21 -3.71 22.35
N TRP A 472 -0.41 -4.18 21.39
CA TRP A 472 -0.69 -5.39 20.61
C TRP A 472 -0.82 -6.64 21.50
N LEU A 473 0.05 -6.81 22.49
CA LEU A 473 0.04 -7.95 23.40
C LEU A 473 -1.19 -8.00 24.33
N GLN A 474 -1.79 -6.86 24.64
CA GLN A 474 -2.99 -6.79 25.48
C GLN A 474 -4.25 -7.32 24.79
N HIS A 475 -4.23 -7.52 23.47
CA HIS A 475 -5.40 -7.93 22.71
C HIS A 475 -5.48 -9.44 22.56
N THR A 476 -6.61 -10.02 22.97
CA THR A 476 -6.89 -11.47 22.89
C THR A 476 -6.85 -12.00 21.45
N GLU A 477 -7.16 -11.14 20.47
CA GLU A 477 -7.14 -11.48 19.04
C GLU A 477 -5.72 -11.70 18.48
N ALA A 478 -4.68 -11.19 19.15
CA ALA A 478 -3.30 -11.34 18.69
C ALA A 478 -2.89 -12.82 18.65
N LYS A 479 -3.35 -13.64 19.62
CA LYS A 479 -2.93 -15.04 19.80
C LYS A 479 -1.41 -15.25 19.70
N ALA A 480 -0.65 -14.20 20.03
CA ALA A 480 0.80 -14.20 19.96
C ALA A 480 1.36 -15.19 20.98
N LYS A 481 2.49 -15.80 20.65
CA LYS A 481 3.20 -16.77 21.48
C LYS A 481 4.56 -16.17 21.82
N LEU A 482 5.23 -16.74 22.81
CA LEU A 482 6.54 -16.25 23.26
C LEU A 482 7.54 -16.06 22.11
N HIS A 483 7.72 -17.05 21.24
CA HIS A 483 8.65 -16.95 20.10
C HIS A 483 8.29 -15.82 19.12
N HIS A 484 7.01 -15.51 18.91
CA HIS A 484 6.61 -14.38 18.06
C HIS A 484 7.09 -13.05 18.65
N LEU A 485 6.88 -12.85 19.96
CA LEU A 485 7.38 -11.66 20.66
C LEU A 485 8.90 -11.61 20.64
N GLN A 486 9.57 -12.72 20.96
CA GLN A 486 11.03 -12.78 20.99
C GLN A 486 11.63 -12.49 19.61
N ALA A 487 11.11 -13.08 18.54
CA ALA A 487 11.57 -12.83 17.18
C ALA A 487 11.36 -11.38 16.74
N LEU A 488 10.21 -10.79 17.07
CA LEU A 488 9.92 -9.39 16.79
C LEU A 488 10.94 -8.46 17.49
N LEU A 489 11.17 -8.67 18.79
CA LEU A 489 12.12 -7.86 19.56
C LEU A 489 13.57 -8.04 19.10
N LEU A 490 13.96 -9.26 18.70
CA LEU A 490 15.26 -9.51 18.08
C LEU A 490 15.40 -8.78 16.75
N GLY A 491 14.35 -8.77 15.92
CA GLY A 491 14.31 -8.01 14.68
C GLY A 491 14.53 -6.51 14.89
N MET A 492 13.97 -5.93 15.95
CA MET A 492 14.17 -4.52 16.31
C MET A 492 15.61 -4.16 16.67
N LEU A 493 16.48 -5.14 16.96
CA LEU A 493 17.90 -4.91 17.25
C LEU A 493 18.71 -4.60 15.99
N MET A 494 18.19 -4.84 14.78
CA MET A 494 18.91 -4.60 13.52
C MET A 494 19.38 -3.15 13.35
N GLY A 495 18.51 -2.18 13.69
CA GLY A 495 18.87 -0.75 13.67
C GLY A 495 19.99 -0.42 14.65
N PRO A 496 19.82 -0.70 15.95
CA PRO A 496 20.87 -0.51 16.96
C PRO A 496 22.19 -1.23 16.64
N LEU A 497 22.16 -2.47 16.15
CA LEU A 497 23.35 -3.22 15.76
C LEU A 497 24.10 -2.52 14.63
N HIS A 498 23.38 -2.07 13.60
CA HIS A 498 24.00 -1.33 12.52
C HIS A 498 24.60 0.01 12.97
N ALA A 499 23.95 0.71 13.91
CA ALA A 499 24.49 1.93 14.48
C ALA A 499 25.77 1.67 15.30
N ILE A 500 25.84 0.55 16.02
CA ILE A 500 27.06 0.13 16.73
C ILE A 500 28.20 -0.16 15.75
N ILE A 501 27.92 -0.90 14.66
CA ILE A 501 28.93 -1.28 13.65
C ILE A 501 29.50 -0.06 12.90
N ASN A 502 28.67 0.96 12.65
CA ASN A 502 29.05 2.13 11.85
C ASN A 502 29.41 3.37 12.69
N SER A 503 29.52 3.24 14.01
CA SER A 503 29.90 4.35 14.87
C SER A 503 31.40 4.62 14.73
N PRO A 504 31.84 5.80 14.26
CA PRO A 504 33.27 6.09 14.14
C PRO A 504 33.89 6.25 15.53
N GLY A 505 34.74 5.31 15.95
CA GLY A 505 35.72 5.57 17.03
C GLY A 505 35.88 4.54 18.15
N LYS A 506 35.46 3.27 18.03
CA LYS A 506 35.79 2.25 19.06
C LYS A 506 36.05 0.87 18.47
N GLU A 507 37.25 0.62 17.95
CA GLU A 507 37.79 -0.72 17.69
C GLU A 507 37.93 -1.53 19.01
N ASP A 508 36.81 -1.87 19.63
CA ASP A 508 36.68 -2.70 20.83
C ASP A 508 36.18 -4.08 20.40
N LEU A 509 36.49 -5.12 21.21
CA LEU A 509 35.90 -6.48 21.11
C LEU A 509 34.35 -6.50 21.00
N GLN A 510 33.70 -5.38 21.34
CA GLN A 510 32.25 -5.20 21.27
C GLN A 510 31.73 -4.96 19.85
N GLU A 511 32.51 -4.35 18.97
CA GLU A 511 32.17 -4.19 17.54
C GLU A 511 32.20 -5.53 16.82
N ASP A 512 33.16 -6.39 17.16
CA ASP A 512 33.30 -7.74 16.60
C ASP A 512 32.06 -8.60 16.92
N GLY A 513 31.62 -8.59 18.19
CA GLY A 513 30.40 -9.28 18.60
C GLY A 513 29.11 -8.78 17.95
N ALA A 514 29.00 -7.46 17.71
CA ALA A 514 27.86 -6.86 17.03
C ALA A 514 27.82 -7.23 15.54
N LYS A 515 28.99 -7.26 14.88
CA LYS A 515 29.14 -7.67 13.49
C LYS A 515 28.78 -9.14 13.28
N VAL A 516 29.29 -10.03 14.14
CA VAL A 516 28.95 -11.47 14.09
C VAL A 516 27.45 -11.69 14.27
N LEU A 517 26.80 -11.01 15.23
CA LEU A 517 25.35 -11.11 15.42
C LEU A 517 24.56 -10.54 14.22
N TYR A 518 25.04 -9.46 13.62
CA TYR A 518 24.43 -8.90 12.41
C TYR A 518 24.54 -9.86 11.22
N GLU A 519 25.70 -10.48 11.01
CA GLU A 519 25.92 -11.51 9.99
C GLU A 519 25.04 -12.76 10.23
N GLU A 520 24.87 -13.17 11.49
CA GLU A 520 23.94 -14.23 11.87
C GLU A 520 22.51 -13.88 11.44
N PHE A 521 22.03 -12.68 11.74
CA PHE A 521 20.69 -12.24 11.34
C PHE A 521 20.54 -12.18 9.81
N GLN A 522 21.56 -11.71 9.09
CA GLN A 522 21.54 -11.75 7.62
C GLN A 522 21.46 -13.19 7.09
N ARG A 523 22.20 -14.13 7.70
CA ARG A 523 22.12 -15.55 7.33
C ARG A 523 20.73 -16.13 7.55
N VAL A 524 20.08 -15.80 8.67
CA VAL A 524 18.69 -16.22 8.96
C VAL A 524 17.73 -15.68 7.91
N LYS A 525 17.88 -14.40 7.56
CA LYS A 525 17.07 -13.72 6.54
C LYS A 525 17.22 -14.40 5.17
N GLU A 526 18.45 -14.67 4.72
CA GLU A 526 18.73 -15.34 3.45
C GLU A 526 18.18 -16.76 3.39
N GLN A 527 18.40 -17.55 4.44
CA GLN A 527 17.86 -18.92 4.54
C GLN A 527 16.33 -18.95 4.47
N THR A 528 15.67 -17.97 5.09
CA THR A 528 14.20 -17.88 5.10
C THR A 528 13.66 -17.55 3.71
N ARG A 529 14.35 -16.71 2.93
CA ARG A 529 13.97 -16.37 1.55
C ARG A 529 14.00 -17.58 0.62
N LEU A 530 14.90 -18.53 0.86
CA LEU A 530 14.97 -19.81 0.13
C LEU A 530 13.79 -20.75 0.49
N GLY A 531 13.07 -20.45 1.57
CA GLY A 531 11.89 -21.20 1.99
C GLY A 531 10.74 -21.11 0.98
N THR A 532 10.11 -22.25 0.72
CA THR A 532 9.01 -22.36 -0.24
C THR A 532 7.65 -22.03 0.36
N ARG A 533 7.45 -22.19 1.67
CA ARG A 533 6.14 -22.04 2.33
C ARG A 533 6.15 -20.98 3.44
N LEU A 534 5.17 -20.09 3.36
CA LEU A 534 4.85 -19.12 4.41
C LEU A 534 4.05 -19.80 5.53
N ASP A 535 4.47 -19.63 6.78
CA ASP A 535 3.63 -19.94 7.93
C ASP A 535 2.57 -18.83 8.07
N LEU A 536 1.34 -19.14 7.66
CA LEU A 536 0.22 -18.22 7.63
C LEU A 536 -0.17 -17.71 9.02
N ASP A 537 -0.01 -18.52 10.07
CA ASP A 537 -0.38 -18.10 11.42
C ASP A 537 0.63 -17.08 11.95
N THR A 538 1.93 -17.35 11.76
CA THR A 538 2.99 -16.40 12.08
C THR A 538 2.85 -15.11 11.25
N ALA A 539 2.57 -15.24 9.94
CA ALA A 539 2.39 -14.09 9.05
C ALA A 539 1.24 -13.19 9.50
N HIS A 540 0.09 -13.78 9.83
CA HIS A 540 -1.07 -13.03 10.30
C HIS A 540 -0.80 -12.30 11.62
N ILE A 541 -0.08 -12.93 12.53
CA ILE A 541 0.31 -12.35 13.83
C ILE A 541 1.20 -11.11 13.64
N PHE A 542 2.18 -11.16 12.72
CA PHE A 542 2.98 -9.98 12.40
C PHE A 542 2.23 -8.94 11.59
N CYS A 543 1.32 -9.33 10.70
CA CYS A 543 0.42 -8.38 10.01
C CYS A 543 -0.43 -7.59 11.01
N GLN A 544 -0.94 -8.22 12.08
CA GLN A 544 -1.64 -7.55 13.18
C GLN A 544 -0.76 -6.52 13.88
N TRP A 545 0.49 -6.88 14.20
CA TRP A 545 1.44 -5.95 14.82
C TRP A 545 1.75 -4.76 13.89
N GLN A 546 1.99 -5.00 12.60
CA GLN A 546 2.22 -3.95 11.60
C GLN A 546 1.01 -3.00 11.46
N CYS A 547 -0.22 -3.52 11.52
CA CYS A 547 -1.44 -2.70 11.55
C CYS A 547 -1.48 -1.77 12.78
N CYS A 548 -1.08 -2.26 13.96
CA CYS A 548 -0.97 -1.44 15.17
C CYS A 548 0.13 -0.39 15.03
N LEU A 549 1.27 -0.75 14.45
CA LEU A 549 2.39 0.17 14.22
C LEU A 549 1.99 1.29 13.25
N GLN A 550 1.36 0.97 12.13
CA GLN A 550 0.92 1.96 11.14
C GLN A 550 -0.03 2.99 11.79
N MET A 551 -1.06 2.51 12.50
CA MET A 551 -2.01 3.42 13.16
C MET A 551 -1.38 4.18 14.32
N GLY A 552 -0.44 3.57 15.04
CA GLY A 552 0.34 4.24 16.09
C GLY A 552 1.22 5.37 15.54
N VAL A 553 1.86 5.16 14.38
CA VAL A 553 2.62 6.19 13.65
C VAL A 553 1.70 7.30 13.18
N TYR A 554 0.57 6.98 12.56
CA TYR A 554 -0.38 8.00 12.09
C TYR A 554 -0.98 8.83 13.23
N LEU A 555 -1.30 8.20 14.37
CA LEU A 555 -1.73 8.92 15.56
C LEU A 555 -0.60 9.81 16.11
N ASN A 556 0.63 9.30 16.18
CA ASN A 556 1.79 10.08 16.61
C ASN A 556 2.00 11.31 15.70
N GLN A 557 1.90 11.13 14.38
CA GLN A 557 1.98 12.20 13.38
C GLN A 557 0.87 13.24 13.54
N LEU A 558 -0.38 12.79 13.69
CA LEU A 558 -1.54 13.66 13.92
C LEU A 558 -1.36 14.51 15.19
N LEU A 559 -0.78 13.93 16.24
CA LEU A 559 -0.44 14.61 17.49
C LEU A 559 0.85 15.45 17.39
N SER A 560 1.34 15.73 16.18
CA SER A 560 2.58 16.49 15.94
C SER A 560 3.81 15.87 16.63
N THR A 561 3.92 14.54 16.47
CA THR A 561 5.06 13.68 16.84
C THR A 561 5.56 13.87 18.28
N PRO A 562 4.73 13.61 19.31
CA PRO A 562 5.16 13.71 20.72
C PRO A 562 6.22 12.67 21.09
N LEU A 563 6.28 11.55 20.36
CA LEU A 563 7.41 10.63 20.37
C LEU A 563 8.15 10.70 19.02
N PRO A 564 9.47 10.50 18.98
CA PRO A 564 10.22 10.38 17.73
C PRO A 564 9.65 9.26 16.87
N GLU A 565 9.55 9.52 15.56
CA GLU A 565 9.20 8.45 14.62
C GLU A 565 10.30 7.39 14.59
N PRO A 566 9.93 6.09 14.58
CA PRO A 566 10.90 5.03 14.48
C PRO A 566 11.49 4.97 13.07
N ASP A 567 12.75 4.53 12.97
CA ASP A 567 13.38 4.21 11.68
C ASP A 567 12.78 2.91 11.11
N LEU A 568 11.79 3.04 10.24
CA LEU A 568 11.07 1.93 9.65
C LEU A 568 11.94 1.15 8.66
N THR A 569 13.03 1.74 8.16
CA THR A 569 13.97 1.06 7.26
C THR A 569 14.64 -0.13 7.94
N ARG A 570 14.77 -0.12 9.28
CA ARG A 570 15.51 -1.13 10.05
C ARG A 570 14.76 -1.70 11.24
N LEU A 571 13.57 -1.19 11.54
CA LEU A 571 12.77 -1.64 12.68
C LEU A 571 12.22 -3.06 12.50
N TYR A 572 11.77 -3.39 11.28
CA TYR A 572 11.14 -4.67 10.96
C TYR A 572 11.72 -5.22 9.66
N ASN A 573 12.05 -6.50 9.67
CA ASN A 573 12.42 -7.25 8.48
C ASN A 573 11.66 -8.58 8.50
N GLY A 574 10.76 -8.75 7.54
CA GLY A 574 9.85 -9.88 7.46
C GLY A 574 10.57 -11.23 7.41
N SER A 575 11.49 -11.39 6.47
CA SER A 575 12.25 -12.64 6.32
C SER A 575 13.03 -12.99 7.59
N LEU A 576 13.64 -12.01 8.26
CA LEU A 576 14.35 -12.21 9.52
C LEU A 576 13.43 -12.67 10.65
N VAL A 577 12.34 -11.95 10.94
CA VAL A 577 11.48 -12.29 12.09
C VAL A 577 10.78 -13.63 11.90
N HIS A 578 10.45 -14.00 10.66
CA HIS A 578 9.90 -15.31 10.34
C HIS A 578 10.94 -16.43 10.51
N GLY A 579 12.18 -16.21 10.07
CA GLY A 579 13.28 -17.17 10.28
C GLY A 579 13.62 -17.37 11.76
N LEU A 580 13.68 -16.27 12.52
CA LEU A 580 13.90 -16.32 13.97
C LEU A 580 12.79 -17.08 14.69
N CYS A 581 11.52 -16.90 14.30
CA CYS A 581 10.41 -17.72 14.84
C CYS A 581 10.66 -19.22 14.64
N GLN A 582 11.13 -19.64 13.46
CA GLN A 582 11.42 -21.04 13.18
C GLN A 582 12.59 -21.56 14.01
N GLN A 583 13.67 -20.80 14.15
CA GLN A 583 14.83 -21.17 14.98
C GLN A 583 14.49 -21.28 16.47
N LEU A 584 13.69 -20.34 16.99
CA LEU A 584 13.22 -20.35 18.38
C LEU A 584 12.28 -21.53 18.66
N LEU A 585 11.47 -21.93 17.68
CA LEU A 585 10.65 -23.15 17.77
C LEU A 585 11.50 -24.43 17.75
N ALA A 586 12.64 -24.41 17.04
CA ALA A 586 13.57 -25.54 16.91
C ALA A 586 14.53 -25.71 18.10
N SER A 587 14.30 -25.01 19.22
CA SER A 587 15.09 -25.05 20.47
C SER A 587 16.34 -24.17 20.53
N THR A 588 16.45 -23.17 19.65
CA THR A 588 17.47 -22.11 19.83
C THR A 588 17.02 -21.19 20.97
N SER A 589 17.87 -20.97 21.98
CA SER A 589 17.58 -19.99 23.03
C SER A 589 18.00 -18.59 22.60
N VAL A 590 17.24 -17.58 23.05
CA VAL A 590 17.59 -16.18 22.79
C VAL A 590 18.93 -15.82 23.44
N GLU A 591 19.24 -16.39 24.62
CA GLU A 591 20.53 -16.14 25.26
C GLU A 591 21.70 -16.64 24.41
N ASN A 592 21.54 -17.75 23.69
CA ASN A 592 22.57 -18.28 22.81
C ASN A 592 22.85 -17.36 21.62
N LEU A 593 21.80 -16.80 21.01
CA LEU A 593 21.93 -15.84 19.90
C LEU A 593 22.63 -14.55 20.37
N LEU A 594 22.23 -14.02 21.52
CA LEU A 594 22.74 -12.75 22.03
C LEU A 594 24.06 -12.87 22.81
N ARG A 595 24.57 -14.09 23.03
CA ARG A 595 25.80 -14.35 23.81
C ARG A 595 27.00 -13.57 23.29
N MET A 596 27.08 -13.35 21.98
CA MET A 596 28.20 -12.68 21.33
C MET A 596 28.15 -11.15 21.44
N CYS A 597 27.02 -10.55 21.80
CA CYS A 597 26.88 -9.10 21.90
C CYS A 597 26.18 -8.69 23.21
N PRO A 598 26.94 -8.42 24.30
CA PRO A 598 26.36 -8.05 25.61
C PRO A 598 25.47 -6.80 25.57
N LYS A 599 25.81 -5.80 24.75
CA LYS A 599 24.99 -4.59 24.57
C LYS A 599 23.63 -4.91 23.95
N ALA A 600 23.61 -5.73 22.90
CA ALA A 600 22.37 -6.18 22.26
C ALA A 600 21.53 -7.02 23.23
N LYS A 601 22.19 -7.87 24.05
CA LYS A 601 21.54 -8.62 25.13
C LYS A 601 20.87 -7.71 26.15
N GLN A 602 21.59 -6.71 26.67
CA GLN A 602 21.05 -5.75 27.64
C GLN A 602 19.87 -4.97 27.05
N LEU A 603 19.99 -4.50 25.81
CA LEU A 603 18.89 -3.81 25.12
C LEU A 603 17.68 -4.74 24.99
N TYR A 604 17.88 -5.96 24.50
CA TYR A 604 16.82 -6.96 24.39
C TYR A 604 16.11 -7.21 25.72
N GLU A 605 16.85 -7.34 26.83
CA GLU A 605 16.29 -7.53 28.16
C GLU A 605 15.42 -6.34 28.59
N HIS A 606 15.83 -5.10 28.31
CA HIS A 606 14.99 -3.93 28.56
C HIS A 606 13.69 -3.97 27.73
N LEU A 607 13.77 -4.26 26.44
CA LEU A 607 12.61 -4.35 25.54
C LEU A 607 11.66 -5.49 25.98
N PHE A 608 12.22 -6.64 26.34
CA PHE A 608 11.47 -7.80 26.79
C PHE A 608 10.78 -7.55 28.13
N ASN A 609 11.47 -6.94 29.10
CA ASN A 609 10.89 -6.60 30.39
C ASN A 609 9.76 -5.58 30.26
N ALA A 610 9.91 -4.58 29.40
CA ALA A 610 8.86 -3.59 29.13
C ALA A 610 7.60 -4.20 28.52
N THR A 611 7.75 -5.17 27.61
CA THR A 611 6.62 -5.86 26.97
C THR A 611 6.00 -6.95 27.84
N ARG A 612 6.80 -7.59 28.71
CA ARG A 612 6.36 -8.66 29.63
C ARG A 612 5.25 -8.21 30.58
N SER A 613 5.26 -6.97 31.05
CA SER A 613 4.22 -6.45 31.96
C SER A 613 2.83 -6.34 31.31
N TYR A 614 2.76 -6.40 29.97
CA TYR A 614 1.52 -6.28 29.19
C TYR A 614 1.13 -7.56 28.46
N ALA A 615 2.01 -8.58 28.48
CA ALA A 615 1.74 -9.86 27.87
C ALA A 615 0.83 -10.73 28.76
N PRO A 616 -0.12 -11.48 28.18
CA PRO A 616 -0.96 -12.41 28.93
C PRO A 616 -0.11 -13.45 29.66
N ALA A 617 -0.51 -13.82 30.88
CA ALA A 617 0.25 -14.79 31.68
C ALA A 617 0.41 -16.14 30.96
N GLU A 618 -0.56 -16.54 30.13
CA GLU A 618 -0.51 -17.78 29.34
C GLU A 618 0.65 -17.81 28.35
N LEU A 619 1.17 -16.65 27.94
CA LEU A 619 2.27 -16.53 26.99
C LEU A 619 3.60 -17.04 27.57
N PHE A 620 3.74 -17.04 28.90
CA PHE A 620 4.95 -17.48 29.61
C PHE A 620 4.79 -18.84 30.30
N LEU A 621 3.62 -19.47 30.23
CA LEU A 621 3.43 -20.79 30.81
C LEU A 621 4.09 -21.86 29.91
N PRO A 622 4.87 -22.80 30.48
CA PRO A 622 5.37 -23.94 29.73
C PRO A 622 4.19 -24.76 29.23
N LYS A 623 4.20 -25.16 27.95
CA LYS A 623 3.17 -26.06 27.38
C LYS A 623 3.07 -27.29 28.27
N VAL A 624 1.98 -27.41 29.04
CA VAL A 624 1.60 -28.68 29.65
C VAL A 624 1.39 -29.64 28.48
N LYS A 625 2.30 -30.61 28.33
CA LYS A 625 2.05 -31.75 27.44
C LYS A 625 0.76 -32.38 27.94
N SER A 626 -0.36 -32.16 27.23
CA SER A 626 -1.59 -32.90 27.50
C SER A 626 -1.33 -34.36 27.10
N THR A 627 -0.76 -35.14 28.01
CA THR A 627 -0.79 -36.59 27.89
C THR A 627 -2.23 -36.99 28.05
N SER A 628 -2.94 -37.20 26.94
CA SER A 628 -4.22 -37.89 26.92
C SER A 628 -3.97 -39.35 27.30
N LYS A 629 -3.76 -39.63 28.60
CA LYS A 629 -3.93 -40.98 29.12
C LYS A 629 -5.43 -41.25 29.10
N LYS A 630 -5.88 -41.98 28.07
CA LYS A 630 -7.17 -42.66 28.07
C LYS A 630 -7.24 -43.55 29.31
N LYS A 631 -7.91 -43.06 30.36
CA LYS A 631 -8.24 -43.86 31.54
C LYS A 631 -9.41 -44.76 31.14
N ARG A 632 -9.09 -45.97 30.67
CA ARG A 632 -10.07 -47.07 30.57
C ARG A 632 -10.55 -47.35 32.00
N GLN A 633 -11.77 -46.95 32.33
CA GLN A 633 -12.46 -47.47 33.50
C GLN A 633 -12.86 -48.92 33.20
N LYS A 634 -12.19 -49.83 33.90
CA LYS A 634 -12.47 -51.25 33.99
C LYS A 634 -13.54 -51.40 35.08
N ILE A 635 -14.78 -51.62 34.69
CA ILE A 635 -15.81 -52.13 35.61
C ILE A 635 -15.68 -53.65 35.57
N GLN A 636 -15.32 -54.25 36.70
CA GLN A 636 -15.23 -55.69 36.90
C GLN A 636 -15.97 -56.05 38.20
N GLY A 637 -16.93 -56.97 38.08
CA GLY A 637 -17.83 -57.50 39.12
C GLY A 637 -19.25 -57.52 38.54
N THR A 638 -19.93 -58.65 38.31
CA THR A 638 -19.94 -59.92 39.05
C THR A 638 -20.50 -61.06 38.17
N ASN A 639 -20.17 -62.31 38.52
CA ASN A 639 -20.35 -63.58 37.79
C ASN A 639 -21.78 -64.14 37.61
N TRP A 640 -21.86 -65.11 36.67
CA TRP A 640 -22.77 -66.28 36.53
C TRP A 640 -24.25 -66.07 36.14
N SER A 641 -24.92 -66.92 35.35
CA SER A 641 -24.61 -68.13 34.57
C SER A 641 -25.79 -68.49 33.63
N LYS A 642 -25.51 -69.30 32.58
CA LYS A 642 -26.44 -70.14 31.76
C LYS A 642 -27.46 -69.38 30.87
N ASN A 643 -27.73 -69.71 29.61
CA ASN A 643 -27.79 -71.00 28.91
C ASN A 643 -27.80 -70.80 27.37
N ARG A 644 -27.16 -71.74 26.65
CA ARG A 644 -27.51 -72.39 25.35
C ARG A 644 -27.81 -71.54 24.10
N MET A 645 -27.61 -71.98 22.86
CA MET A 645 -26.81 -72.99 22.13
C MET A 645 -27.40 -72.95 20.71
N GLY A 646 -26.56 -73.02 19.67
CA GLY A 646 -26.99 -73.26 18.28
C GLY A 646 -26.03 -72.61 17.27
N THR A 647 -24.83 -73.20 17.03
CA THR A 647 -24.50 -74.17 15.95
C THR A 647 -24.29 -73.50 14.57
N THR A 648 -23.02 -73.25 14.17
CA THR A 648 -22.18 -74.01 13.19
C THR A 648 -22.37 -73.53 11.74
N SER A 649 -21.46 -72.74 11.15
CA SER A 649 -20.16 -73.07 10.49
C SER A 649 -20.33 -73.55 9.02
N HIS A 650 -20.01 -72.71 8.02
CA HIS A 650 -18.73 -72.64 7.25
C HIS A 650 -18.81 -73.37 5.88
N PRO A 651 -17.85 -73.21 4.94
CA PRO A 651 -17.04 -72.03 4.54
C PRO A 651 -16.87 -71.91 3.00
N GLY A 652 -16.27 -70.82 2.48
CA GLY A 652 -15.71 -70.88 1.12
C GLY A 652 -15.31 -69.57 0.41
N CYS A 653 -13.99 -69.40 0.30
CA CYS A 653 -13.23 -68.93 -0.87
C CYS A 653 -13.13 -67.43 -1.26
N TRP A 654 -12.07 -67.18 -2.01
CA TRP A 654 -11.30 -65.95 -2.25
C TRP A 654 -11.65 -65.27 -3.59
N TYR A 655 -11.01 -64.10 -3.80
CA TYR A 655 -10.46 -63.53 -5.05
C TYR A 655 -11.10 -62.27 -5.72
N GLU A 656 -10.23 -61.24 -5.85
CA GLU A 656 -9.95 -60.24 -6.90
C GLU A 656 -11.03 -59.55 -7.77
N GLY A 657 -10.79 -58.27 -8.09
CA GLY A 657 -11.47 -57.58 -9.20
C GLY A 657 -11.32 -56.05 -9.30
N SER A 658 -10.10 -55.58 -9.60
CA SER A 658 -9.68 -54.38 -10.38
C SER A 658 -10.67 -53.32 -10.92
N ASN A 659 -10.27 -52.03 -10.75
CA ASN A 659 -10.31 -50.88 -11.72
C ASN A 659 -11.67 -50.45 -12.35
N ARG A 660 -11.94 -49.26 -12.90
CA ARG A 660 -11.33 -47.91 -13.09
C ARG A 660 -12.47 -47.03 -13.67
N PHE A 661 -12.47 -45.73 -13.36
CA PHE A 661 -13.10 -44.57 -14.02
C PHE A 661 -14.16 -44.72 -15.15
N GLY A 662 -15.27 -43.97 -15.00
CA GLY A 662 -16.12 -43.42 -16.08
C GLY A 662 -17.20 -42.49 -15.48
N LEU A 663 -17.04 -41.17 -15.50
CA LEU A 663 -17.51 -40.19 -16.52
C LEU A 663 -19.01 -39.82 -16.45
N LEU A 664 -19.25 -38.58 -15.95
CA LEU A 664 -20.20 -37.53 -16.37
C LEU A 664 -21.60 -37.90 -16.90
N MET A 665 -22.68 -37.39 -16.27
CA MET A 665 -23.44 -36.19 -16.69
C MET A 665 -24.83 -36.09 -16.01
N VAL A 666 -25.17 -34.85 -15.64
CA VAL A 666 -26.48 -34.16 -15.71
C VAL A 666 -27.72 -34.83 -15.09
N GLU A 667 -28.32 -34.14 -14.11
CA GLU A 667 -29.74 -33.77 -14.19
C GLU A 667 -30.07 -32.59 -13.26
N ASN A 668 -30.82 -31.66 -13.84
CA ASN A 668 -31.39 -30.46 -13.23
C ASN A 668 -32.44 -30.83 -12.17
N LEU A 669 -32.58 -30.01 -11.13
CA LEU A 669 -33.89 -29.81 -10.52
C LEU A 669 -34.06 -28.33 -10.15
N GLU A 670 -34.93 -27.70 -10.92
CA GLU A 670 -35.52 -26.39 -10.66
C GLU A 670 -36.54 -26.47 -9.52
N GLU A 671 -36.68 -25.32 -8.86
CA GLU A 671 -37.88 -24.79 -8.21
C GLU A 671 -38.48 -25.51 -6.99
N HIS A 672 -38.43 -24.83 -5.84
CA HIS A 672 -39.65 -24.28 -5.24
C HIS A 672 -39.34 -23.10 -4.32
N ILE A 673 -39.90 -21.94 -4.69
CA ILE A 673 -40.01 -20.72 -3.92
C ILE A 673 -41.20 -20.89 -2.97
N GLU A 674 -41.01 -20.70 -1.66
CA GLU A 674 -42.08 -20.31 -0.76
C GLU A 674 -41.66 -19.09 0.05
N ALA A 675 -42.49 -18.06 -0.06
CA ALA A 675 -42.39 -16.79 0.62
C ALA A 675 -42.91 -16.92 2.05
N CYS A 676 -42.17 -16.36 3.01
CA CYS A 676 -42.71 -16.00 4.32
C CYS A 676 -42.72 -14.48 4.45
N GLN A 677 -43.92 -13.91 4.42
CA GLN A 677 -44.23 -12.62 5.04
C GLN A 677 -44.58 -12.89 6.51
N LEU A 678 -43.91 -12.21 7.44
CA LEU A 678 -44.49 -11.35 8.50
C LEU A 678 -43.46 -11.09 9.61
N GLU A 679 -43.40 -9.81 9.98
CA GLU A 679 -42.62 -9.12 11.03
C GLU A 679 -41.17 -8.71 10.74
#